data_AF-A0A967I572-F1
#
_entry.id   AF-A0A967I572-F1
#
_cell.length_a   1.000
_cell.length_b   1.000
_cell.length_c   1.000
_cell.angle_alpha   90.00
_cell.angle_beta   90.00
_cell.angle_gamma   90.00
#
_symmetry.space_group_name_H-M   'P 1'
#
loop_
_entity.id
_entity.type
_entity.pdbx_description
1 polymer ?
#
loop_
_entity_poly.entity_id
_entity_poly.type
_entity_poly.pdbx_seq_one_letter_code
_entity_poly.pdbx_strand_id
1 'polypeptide(L)'
;MPIGSLPDKIARNAALDIRHSFHLEAPAGSGKTWLLTGRFLGLLGEVDHPHEILALTFTNKAAGEMRERIRELLNRAVAGDTPQYPQEEPLLQAAARASQRQPAHRLAAPDGLRIMTFHGFCLHLVQRAPLEASVTPGSRVMPDEEQQQLRTQVAAATIHGLLQRPKNDLLRQAVENRLLRLNNNWLALRDQLADLIKRRDLLQDLLTLMGSHPDRQQLEVILTERLERLLQLRLTGCSLDFESTFLGENWSDFIAHLHKKGAEAGNRLPPTIPPAEAAQLEKWQEIASVLTTAEGKPRKQVGPATGFYSGFSKSKWAEAIQQIPAETLHHLQGLKTLPSVSDGTADLDALYDLVLVVGEALNLYGSACRQRHLLDYVELEQAALRLFDQETPTDLQLFLDRKIQHLLVDEFQDTSRSQWLLLQHLCSGWLPDSDRTLFVVGDPKQSIYAFRKAEVSLFLEAKKGLPIPGQDRFTLRCLQLEANFRSHHRLVDWNNELFGRTIMNRADDEFDEVPYVEATALVEPIPDQLSLNLFSSEDQGVDPREIEAEWLGKAVRHELKRLTEGEKIGILLFARTHLSHYLQGLQRAGVAVQVQEGTPILAHREVLHLRQIAHALVRPQDDLAWAALLRAPWCQLTLEQFVEVARRSEPSWL
;
A
#
# COMPACT_ATOMS: atom_id res chain seq x y z
N MET A 1 36.40 -1.08 19.76
CA MET A 1 36.51 -2.52 20.07
C MET A 1 36.21 -3.32 18.81
N PRO A 2 36.78 -4.52 18.60
CA PRO A 2 36.41 -5.32 17.44
C PRO A 2 34.95 -5.73 17.60
N ILE A 3 34.08 -5.20 16.75
CA ILE A 3 32.69 -5.63 16.64
C ILE A 3 32.76 -7.16 16.48
N GLY A 4 32.14 -7.91 17.40
CA GLY A 4 31.98 -9.35 17.24
C GLY A 4 31.47 -9.64 15.83
N SER A 5 31.88 -10.76 15.22
CA SER A 5 31.57 -11.05 13.81
C SER A 5 30.10 -10.74 13.51
N LEU A 6 29.85 -9.81 12.57
CA LEU A 6 28.49 -9.43 12.17
C LEU A 6 27.66 -10.71 11.92
N PRO A 7 26.45 -10.83 12.50
CA PRO A 7 25.65 -12.06 12.40
C PRO A 7 25.38 -12.44 10.94
N ASP A 8 25.26 -11.44 10.08
CA ASP A 8 24.92 -11.55 8.67
C ASP A 8 26.11 -11.24 7.72
N LYS A 9 27.37 -11.38 8.19
CA LYS A 9 28.57 -11.02 7.39
C LYS A 9 28.62 -11.72 6.03
N ILE A 10 28.27 -13.01 5.98
CA ILE A 10 28.28 -13.80 4.74
C ILE A 10 27.25 -13.26 3.75
N ALA A 11 26.02 -13.01 4.22
CA ALA A 11 24.95 -12.45 3.40
C ALA A 11 25.31 -11.05 2.87
N ARG A 12 25.92 -10.19 3.69
CA ARG A 12 26.39 -8.86 3.26
C ARG A 12 27.44 -8.94 2.16
N ASN A 13 28.44 -9.82 2.32
CA ASN A 13 29.48 -10.00 1.32
C ASN A 13 28.90 -10.55 0.00
N ALA A 14 27.95 -11.50 0.08
CA ALA A 14 27.26 -12.01 -1.09
C ALA A 14 26.43 -10.92 -1.79
N ALA A 15 25.72 -10.07 -1.04
CA ALA A 15 24.91 -8.99 -1.60
C ALA A 15 25.74 -7.93 -2.36
N LEU A 16 27.03 -7.80 -2.06
CA LEU A 16 27.96 -6.93 -2.79
C LEU A 16 28.52 -7.58 -4.07
N ASP A 17 28.32 -8.89 -4.30
CA ASP A 17 28.74 -9.55 -5.53
C ASP A 17 27.85 -9.12 -6.70
N ILE A 18 28.40 -8.30 -7.58
CA ILE A 18 27.69 -7.68 -8.71
C ILE A 18 27.32 -8.66 -9.82
N ARG A 19 27.85 -9.89 -9.81
CA ARG A 19 27.65 -10.91 -10.85
C ARG A 19 26.38 -11.76 -10.66
N HIS A 20 25.70 -11.57 -9.53
CA HIS A 20 24.55 -12.39 -9.17
C HIS A 20 23.35 -11.53 -8.82
N SER A 21 22.16 -12.02 -9.16
CA SER A 21 20.89 -11.39 -8.82
C SER A 21 20.44 -11.83 -7.44
N PHE A 22 19.89 -10.89 -6.65
CA PHE A 22 19.52 -11.15 -5.26
C PHE A 22 18.15 -10.59 -4.93
N HIS A 23 17.46 -11.35 -4.09
CA HIS A 23 16.34 -10.88 -3.28
C HIS A 23 16.84 -10.73 -1.84
N LEU A 24 17.02 -9.49 -1.40
CA LEU A 24 17.58 -9.16 -0.09
C LEU A 24 16.49 -8.70 0.87
N GLU A 25 16.20 -9.51 1.88
CA GLU A 25 15.37 -9.11 3.00
C GLU A 25 16.22 -8.35 4.03
N ALA A 26 15.93 -7.06 4.20
CA ALA A 26 16.76 -6.13 4.96
C ALA A 26 15.90 -5.34 5.97
N PRO A 27 15.82 -5.79 7.24
CA PRO A 27 15.05 -5.12 8.28
C PRO A 27 15.45 -3.66 8.49
N ALA A 28 14.58 -2.89 9.17
CA ALA A 28 14.85 -1.50 9.51
C ALA A 28 16.20 -1.36 10.24
N GLY A 29 17.04 -0.43 9.79
CA GLY A 29 18.35 -0.19 10.42
C GLY A 29 19.45 -1.21 10.07
N SER A 30 19.19 -2.16 9.16
CA SER A 30 20.18 -3.15 8.72
C SER A 30 21.25 -2.64 7.75
N GLY A 31 21.18 -1.37 7.35
CA GLY A 31 22.13 -0.78 6.41
C GLY A 31 21.84 -1.11 4.94
N LYS A 32 20.57 -1.34 4.56
CA LYS A 32 20.14 -1.54 3.16
C LYS A 32 20.72 -0.50 2.19
N THR A 33 20.70 0.78 2.58
CA THR A 33 21.23 1.87 1.76
C THR A 33 22.75 1.79 1.58
N TRP A 34 23.48 1.28 2.58
CA TRP A 34 24.92 1.06 2.48
C TRP A 34 25.22 -0.04 1.44
N LEU A 35 24.45 -1.14 1.45
CA LEU A 35 24.59 -2.22 0.47
C LEU A 35 24.23 -1.77 -0.95
N LEU A 36 23.12 -1.06 -1.11
CA LEU A 36 22.71 -0.48 -2.39
C LEU A 36 23.77 0.46 -2.95
N THR A 37 24.32 1.33 -2.10
CA THR A 37 25.39 2.26 -2.48
C THR A 37 26.64 1.51 -2.91
N GLY A 38 27.08 0.52 -2.13
CA GLY A 38 28.27 -0.29 -2.43
C GLY A 38 28.11 -1.09 -3.71
N ARG A 39 26.94 -1.69 -3.93
CA ARG A 39 26.63 -2.43 -5.15
C ARG A 39 26.60 -1.50 -6.38
N PHE A 40 25.96 -0.33 -6.26
CA PHE A 40 25.93 0.66 -7.35
C PHE A 40 27.35 1.14 -7.73
N LEU A 41 28.19 1.46 -6.73
CA LEU A 41 29.59 1.83 -6.96
C LEU A 41 30.40 0.68 -7.56
N GLY A 42 30.20 -0.55 -7.09
CA GLY A 42 30.83 -1.74 -7.66
C GLY A 42 30.49 -1.90 -9.14
N LEU A 43 29.22 -1.76 -9.50
CA LEU A 43 28.76 -1.81 -10.89
C LEU A 43 29.36 -0.68 -11.74
N LEU A 44 29.41 0.56 -11.22
CA LEU A 44 30.06 1.68 -11.93
C LEU A 44 31.52 1.41 -12.27
N GLY A 45 32.21 0.59 -11.46
CA GLY A 45 33.59 0.17 -11.70
C GLY A 45 33.77 -0.80 -12.87
N GLU A 46 32.71 -1.51 -13.29
CA GLU A 46 32.78 -2.51 -14.35
C GLU A 46 32.15 -2.04 -15.67
N VAL A 47 30.97 -1.41 -15.60
CA VAL A 47 30.16 -1.04 -16.80
C VAL A 47 30.87 -0.02 -17.71
N ASP A 48 30.54 -0.02 -19.00
CA ASP A 48 31.10 0.92 -19.98
C ASP A 48 30.47 2.31 -19.87
N HIS A 49 29.19 2.38 -19.47
CA HIS A 49 28.43 3.60 -19.31
C HIS A 49 27.56 3.57 -18.05
N PRO A 50 27.49 4.65 -17.25
CA PRO A 50 26.68 4.69 -16.01
C PRO A 50 25.17 4.47 -16.21
N HIS A 51 24.70 4.56 -17.46
CA HIS A 51 23.29 4.37 -17.84
C HIS A 51 22.89 2.89 -17.91
N GLU A 52 23.87 1.99 -17.89
CA GLU A 52 23.70 0.53 -17.79
C GLU A 52 23.17 0.10 -16.44
N ILE A 53 23.22 1.00 -15.45
CA ILE A 53 22.70 0.79 -14.10
C ILE A 53 21.46 1.66 -13.93
N LEU A 54 20.33 1.05 -13.58
CA LEU A 54 19.10 1.75 -13.20
C LEU A 54 18.75 1.40 -11.75
N ALA A 55 18.75 2.40 -10.88
CA ALA A 55 18.29 2.27 -9.50
C ALA A 55 16.93 2.95 -9.32
N LEU A 56 15.94 2.16 -8.90
CA LEU A 56 14.57 2.57 -8.66
C LEU A 56 14.30 2.62 -7.16
N THR A 57 13.70 3.72 -6.70
CA THR A 57 13.27 3.90 -5.31
C THR A 57 11.79 4.30 -5.24
N PHE A 58 11.19 4.20 -4.06
CA PHE A 58 9.78 4.58 -3.89
C PHE A 58 9.56 6.10 -3.79
N THR A 59 10.53 6.86 -3.26
CA THR A 59 10.37 8.32 -3.02
C THR A 59 11.48 9.15 -3.66
N ASN A 60 11.13 10.37 -4.09
CA ASN A 60 12.11 11.31 -4.66
C ASN A 60 13.20 11.68 -3.65
N LYS A 61 12.86 11.70 -2.35
CA LYS A 61 13.81 11.92 -1.26
C LYS A 61 14.85 10.79 -1.19
N ALA A 62 14.42 9.53 -1.19
CA ALA A 62 15.33 8.38 -1.17
C ALA A 62 16.25 8.35 -2.42
N ALA A 63 15.69 8.63 -3.61
CA ALA A 63 16.50 8.76 -4.83
C ALA A 63 17.54 9.89 -4.72
N GLY A 64 17.14 11.04 -4.16
CA GLY A 64 18.02 12.19 -3.92
C GLY A 64 19.15 11.89 -2.95
N GLU A 65 18.82 11.31 -1.79
CA GLU A 65 19.79 10.92 -0.76
C GLU A 65 20.80 9.89 -1.28
N MET A 66 20.35 8.88 -2.03
CA MET A 66 21.24 7.88 -2.63
C MET A 66 22.18 8.51 -3.66
N ARG A 67 21.68 9.41 -4.51
CA ARG A 67 22.50 10.11 -5.51
C ARG A 67 23.56 10.99 -4.86
N GLU A 68 23.18 11.74 -3.82
CA GLU A 68 24.10 12.62 -3.12
C GLU A 68 25.21 11.81 -2.44
N ARG A 69 24.84 10.71 -1.76
CA ARG A 69 25.81 9.82 -1.11
C ARG A 69 26.82 9.21 -2.09
N ILE A 70 26.37 8.75 -3.26
CA ILE A 70 27.25 8.20 -4.28
C ILE A 70 28.20 9.28 -4.80
N ARG A 71 27.71 10.50 -5.06
CA ARG A 71 28.55 11.62 -5.50
C ARG A 71 29.58 12.02 -4.45
N GLU A 72 29.18 12.08 -3.18
CA GLU A 72 30.08 12.37 -2.07
C GLU A 72 31.22 11.34 -2.01
N LEU A 73 30.90 10.05 -2.06
CA LEU A 73 31.90 8.98 -2.06
C LEU A 73 32.84 9.03 -3.27
N LEU A 74 32.32 9.33 -4.46
CA LEU A 74 33.13 9.52 -5.67
C LEU A 74 34.10 10.71 -5.50
N ASN A 75 33.61 11.84 -5.01
CA ASN A 75 34.43 13.04 -4.79
C ASN A 75 35.53 12.79 -3.75
N ARG A 76 35.20 12.12 -2.65
CA ARG A 76 36.15 11.75 -1.60
C ARG A 76 37.20 10.76 -2.10
N ALA A 77 36.80 9.78 -2.92
CA ALA A 77 37.74 8.85 -3.55
C ALA A 77 38.71 9.56 -4.51
N VAL A 78 38.25 10.56 -5.27
CA VAL A 78 39.10 11.39 -6.14
C VAL A 78 40.04 12.28 -5.32
N ALA A 79 39.59 12.78 -4.17
CA ALA A 79 40.41 13.57 -3.25
C ALA A 79 41.48 12.75 -2.51
N GLY A 80 41.37 11.41 -2.54
CA GLY A 80 42.27 10.51 -1.81
C GLY A 80 41.99 10.48 -0.30
N ASP A 81 40.74 10.73 0.10
CA ASP A 81 40.33 10.71 1.50
C ASP A 81 40.53 9.32 2.12
N THR A 82 41.00 9.30 3.37
CA THR A 82 41.04 8.07 4.16
C THR A 82 39.65 7.76 4.74
N PRO A 83 39.24 6.47 4.78
CA PRO A 83 38.00 6.07 5.43
C PRO A 83 37.99 6.48 6.90
N GLN A 84 36.86 7.02 7.35
CA GLN A 84 36.68 7.47 8.73
C GLN A 84 36.41 6.29 9.67
N TYR A 85 35.90 5.19 9.15
CA TYR A 85 35.57 3.97 9.89
C TYR A 85 35.81 2.72 9.03
N PRO A 86 36.10 1.55 9.62
CA PRO A 86 36.45 0.34 8.87
C PRO A 86 35.40 -0.12 7.85
N GLN A 87 34.10 0.14 8.10
CA GLN A 87 33.01 -0.22 7.20
C GLN A 87 32.91 0.71 5.97
N GLU A 88 33.58 1.86 5.97
CA GLU A 88 33.61 2.79 4.83
C GLU A 88 34.63 2.38 3.76
N GLU A 89 35.71 1.72 4.16
CA GLU A 89 36.80 1.24 3.30
C GLU A 89 36.30 0.56 2.00
N PRO A 90 35.41 -0.46 2.02
CA PRO A 90 34.96 -1.09 0.79
C PRO A 90 34.19 -0.14 -0.14
N LEU A 91 33.47 0.85 0.40
CA LEU A 91 32.75 1.83 -0.41
C LEU A 91 33.71 2.81 -1.09
N LEU A 92 34.71 3.31 -0.37
CA LEU A 92 35.72 4.20 -0.96
C LEU A 92 36.57 3.47 -1.99
N GLN A 93 36.92 2.21 -1.76
CA GLN A 93 37.60 1.39 -2.77
C GLN A 93 36.76 1.19 -4.03
N ALA A 94 35.46 0.88 -3.88
CA ALA A 94 34.55 0.78 -5.02
C ALA A 94 34.39 2.13 -5.75
N ALA A 95 34.28 3.23 -5.02
CA ALA A 95 34.21 4.57 -5.59
C ALA A 95 35.49 4.98 -6.32
N ALA A 96 36.66 4.57 -5.84
CA ALA A 96 37.94 4.81 -6.52
C ALA A 96 37.98 4.07 -7.88
N ARG A 97 37.57 2.79 -7.92
CA ARG A 97 37.46 2.01 -9.17
C ARG A 97 36.44 2.64 -10.13
N ALA A 98 35.27 3.01 -9.62
CA ALA A 98 34.24 3.70 -10.39
C ALA A 98 34.75 5.01 -11.00
N SER A 99 35.51 5.81 -10.23
CA SER A 99 36.08 7.09 -10.70
C SER A 99 37.18 6.92 -11.74
N GLN A 100 37.91 5.80 -11.71
CA GLN A 100 38.90 5.45 -12.74
C GLN A 100 38.24 4.96 -14.03
N ARG A 101 37.14 4.20 -13.91
CA ARG A 101 36.40 3.64 -15.05
C ARG A 101 35.56 4.69 -15.77
N GLN A 102 34.88 5.56 -15.02
CA GLN A 102 33.88 6.48 -15.55
C GLN A 102 34.46 7.90 -15.72
N PRO A 103 34.33 8.52 -16.91
CA PRO A 103 34.72 9.91 -17.09
C PRO A 103 33.94 10.88 -16.18
N ALA A 104 34.64 11.80 -15.53
CA ALA A 104 34.03 12.76 -14.60
C ALA A 104 32.85 13.55 -15.18
N HIS A 105 32.93 13.94 -16.47
CA HIS A 105 31.83 14.65 -17.14
C HIS A 105 30.54 13.84 -17.24
N ARG A 106 30.62 12.50 -17.31
CA ARG A 106 29.42 11.63 -17.32
C ARG A 106 28.77 11.57 -15.95
N LEU A 107 29.57 11.47 -14.89
CA LEU A 107 29.10 11.42 -13.50
C LEU A 107 28.49 12.76 -13.06
N ALA A 108 29.03 13.87 -13.58
CA ALA A 108 28.56 15.23 -13.30
C ALA A 108 27.29 15.64 -14.07
N ALA A 109 26.93 14.91 -15.14
CA ALA A 109 25.73 15.21 -15.91
C ALA A 109 24.46 15.09 -15.03
N PRO A 110 23.40 15.88 -15.26
CA PRO A 110 22.16 15.81 -14.49
C PRO A 110 21.56 14.39 -14.47
N ASP A 111 21.54 13.73 -15.63
CA ASP A 111 21.10 12.34 -15.81
C ASP A 111 22.28 11.34 -15.75
N GLY A 112 23.43 11.76 -15.22
CA GLY A 112 24.65 10.96 -15.18
C GLY A 112 24.50 9.66 -14.40
N LEU A 113 23.78 9.72 -13.27
CA LEU A 113 23.42 8.58 -12.45
C LEU A 113 21.91 8.35 -12.55
N ARG A 114 21.49 7.22 -13.13
CA ARG A 114 20.07 6.85 -13.26
C ARG A 114 19.53 6.28 -11.96
N ILE A 115 19.39 7.16 -10.98
CA ILE A 115 18.78 6.90 -9.68
C ILE A 115 17.51 7.74 -9.62
N MET A 116 16.34 7.12 -9.66
CA MET A 116 15.05 7.81 -9.74
C MET A 116 13.93 7.00 -9.12
N THR A 117 12.74 7.58 -9.02
CA THR A 117 11.55 6.83 -8.59
C THR A 117 10.96 6.01 -9.73
N PHE A 118 10.13 5.02 -9.43
CA PHE A 118 9.32 4.32 -10.45
C PHE A 118 8.55 5.31 -11.33
N HIS A 119 7.81 6.24 -10.74
CA HIS A 119 7.10 7.28 -11.49
C HIS A 119 8.05 8.17 -12.32
N GLY A 120 9.21 8.53 -11.77
CA GLY A 120 10.24 9.28 -12.51
C GLY A 120 10.75 8.53 -13.73
N PHE A 121 10.92 7.21 -13.62
CA PHE A 121 11.30 6.36 -14.73
C PHE A 121 10.18 6.20 -15.76
N CYS A 122 8.93 5.98 -15.35
CA CYS A 122 7.77 5.96 -16.25
C CYS A 122 7.66 7.28 -17.03
N LEU A 123 7.86 8.43 -16.37
CA LEU A 123 7.87 9.73 -17.03
C LEU A 123 9.01 9.86 -18.04
N HIS A 124 10.21 9.38 -17.68
CA HIS A 124 11.35 9.36 -18.59
C HIS A 124 11.07 8.55 -19.86
N LEU A 125 10.40 7.40 -19.74
CA LEU A 125 10.00 6.57 -20.87
C LEU A 125 8.95 7.26 -21.75
N VAL A 126 7.86 7.73 -21.14
CA VAL A 126 6.74 8.38 -21.84
C VAL A 126 7.21 9.65 -22.57
N GLN A 127 8.14 10.42 -22.00
CA GLN A 127 8.68 11.61 -22.66
C GLN A 127 9.55 11.31 -23.89
N ARG A 128 10.15 10.11 -23.97
CA ARG A 128 10.97 9.71 -25.12
C ARG A 128 10.15 9.20 -26.30
N ALA A 129 9.01 8.57 -26.01
CA ALA A 129 8.13 8.02 -27.02
C ALA A 129 6.65 8.37 -26.72
N PRO A 130 6.28 9.67 -26.68
CA PRO A 130 4.94 10.08 -26.26
C PRO A 130 3.84 9.56 -27.20
N LEU A 131 4.12 9.48 -28.50
CA LEU A 131 3.18 8.99 -29.50
C LEU A 131 2.89 7.48 -29.32
N GLU A 132 3.92 6.67 -29.11
CA GLU A 132 3.79 5.23 -28.84
C GLU A 132 3.08 4.98 -27.50
N ALA A 133 3.37 5.82 -26.49
CA ALA A 133 2.69 5.79 -25.19
C ALA A 133 1.22 6.27 -25.28
N SER A 134 0.75 6.75 -26.43
CA SER A 134 -0.57 7.38 -26.60
C SER A 134 -0.80 8.58 -25.69
N VAL A 135 0.26 9.35 -25.43
CA VAL A 135 0.27 10.53 -24.57
C VAL A 135 0.51 11.78 -25.41
N THR A 136 -0.21 12.86 -25.13
CA THR A 136 0.03 14.12 -25.83
C THR A 136 1.42 14.69 -25.49
N PRO A 137 2.27 15.02 -26.48
CA PRO A 137 3.57 15.62 -26.22
C PRO A 137 3.46 16.88 -25.36
N GLY A 138 4.39 17.03 -24.40
CA GLY A 138 4.37 18.14 -23.44
C GLY A 138 3.43 17.95 -22.25
N SER A 139 2.79 16.78 -22.10
CA SER A 139 1.96 16.51 -20.93
C SER A 139 2.76 16.55 -19.63
N ARG A 140 2.14 17.08 -18.57
CA ARG A 140 2.72 17.13 -17.22
C ARG A 140 2.01 16.19 -16.24
N VAL A 141 2.76 15.68 -15.27
CA VAL A 141 2.19 14.92 -14.16
C VAL A 141 1.53 15.87 -13.17
N MET A 142 0.28 15.58 -12.79
CA MET A 142 -0.47 16.35 -11.80
C MET A 142 -0.01 16.01 -10.37
N PRO A 143 0.16 17.00 -9.48
CA PRO A 143 0.29 16.77 -8.05
C PRO A 143 -0.99 16.15 -7.44
N ASP A 144 -0.86 15.48 -6.29
CA ASP A 144 -1.96 14.77 -5.63
C ASP A 144 -3.21 15.64 -5.39
N GLU A 145 -3.02 16.88 -4.93
CA GLU A 145 -4.13 17.81 -4.65
C GLU A 145 -4.91 18.17 -5.92
N GLU A 146 -4.19 18.44 -7.01
CA GLU A 146 -4.80 18.75 -8.31
C GLU A 146 -5.56 17.55 -8.86
N GLN A 147 -5.00 16.34 -8.75
CA GLN A 147 -5.71 15.12 -9.15
C GLN A 147 -7.01 14.93 -8.36
N GLN A 148 -6.97 15.15 -7.04
CA GLN A 148 -8.17 15.03 -6.20
C GLN A 148 -9.24 16.04 -6.57
N GLN A 149 -8.85 17.29 -6.81
CA GLN A 149 -9.77 18.34 -7.27
C GLN A 149 -10.38 17.97 -8.63
N LEU A 150 -9.56 17.55 -9.60
CA LEU A 150 -10.05 17.19 -10.93
C LEU A 150 -11.00 15.99 -10.89
N ARG A 151 -10.69 14.92 -10.14
CA ARG A 151 -11.60 13.77 -9.98
C ARG A 151 -12.94 14.19 -9.39
N THR A 152 -12.92 15.03 -8.35
CA THR A 152 -14.15 15.52 -7.69
C THR A 152 -14.98 16.39 -8.62
N GLN A 153 -14.33 17.27 -9.39
CA GLN A 153 -14.99 18.12 -10.40
C GLN A 153 -15.61 17.28 -11.52
N VAL A 154 -14.85 16.32 -12.06
CA VAL A 154 -15.33 15.44 -13.12
C VAL A 154 -16.48 14.57 -12.62
N ALA A 155 -16.37 13.94 -11.44
CA ALA A 155 -17.46 13.16 -10.87
C ALA A 155 -18.75 13.97 -10.72
N ALA A 156 -18.66 15.23 -10.24
CA ALA A 156 -19.82 16.12 -10.16
C ALA A 156 -20.38 16.48 -11.54
N ALA A 157 -19.51 16.76 -12.51
CA ALA A 157 -19.88 17.07 -13.89
C ALA A 157 -20.55 15.86 -14.58
N THR A 158 -20.08 14.64 -14.33
CA THR A 158 -20.69 13.41 -14.85
C THR A 158 -22.12 13.28 -14.38
N ILE A 159 -22.36 13.38 -13.06
CA ILE A 159 -23.73 13.25 -12.51
C ILE A 159 -24.63 14.33 -13.11
N HIS A 160 -24.16 15.58 -13.16
CA HIS A 160 -24.94 16.69 -13.72
C HIS A 160 -25.24 16.49 -15.22
N GLY A 161 -24.25 16.10 -16.02
CA GLY A 161 -24.39 15.86 -17.44
C GLY A 161 -25.34 14.71 -17.76
N LEU A 162 -25.25 13.60 -17.00
CA LEU A 162 -26.13 12.44 -17.18
C LEU A 162 -27.60 12.78 -16.92
N LEU A 163 -27.90 13.64 -15.95
CA LEU A 163 -29.28 14.03 -15.62
C LEU A 163 -29.90 15.01 -16.63
N GLN A 164 -29.07 15.69 -17.44
CA GLN A 164 -29.55 16.53 -18.54
C GLN A 164 -29.96 15.72 -19.77
N ARG A 165 -29.59 14.44 -19.87
CA ARG A 165 -29.95 13.56 -20.99
C ARG A 165 -31.46 13.28 -21.02
N PRO A 166 -32.04 12.83 -22.15
CA PRO A 166 -33.47 12.47 -22.21
C PRO A 166 -33.85 11.37 -21.21
N LYS A 167 -35.09 11.36 -20.68
CA LYS A 167 -35.56 10.34 -19.70
C LYS A 167 -35.48 8.89 -20.17
N ASN A 168 -35.48 8.66 -21.49
CA ASN A 168 -35.38 7.33 -22.08
C ASN A 168 -33.93 6.86 -22.27
N ASP A 169 -32.95 7.69 -21.89
CA ASP A 169 -31.54 7.37 -22.00
C ASP A 169 -31.09 6.43 -20.87
N LEU A 170 -30.42 5.33 -21.23
CA LEU A 170 -29.98 4.32 -20.27
C LEU A 170 -29.01 4.86 -19.22
N LEU A 171 -28.08 5.76 -19.59
CA LEU A 171 -27.12 6.33 -18.63
C LEU A 171 -27.82 7.26 -17.63
N ARG A 172 -28.88 7.95 -18.08
CA ARG A 172 -29.71 8.75 -17.18
C ARG A 172 -30.46 7.87 -16.18
N GLN A 173 -31.07 6.79 -16.65
CA GLN A 173 -31.78 5.85 -15.77
C GLN A 173 -30.84 5.23 -14.75
N ALA A 174 -29.63 4.85 -15.18
CA ALA A 174 -28.60 4.32 -14.29
C ALA A 174 -28.21 5.31 -13.17
N VAL A 175 -27.97 6.59 -13.49
CA VAL A 175 -27.63 7.58 -12.46
C VAL A 175 -28.83 7.88 -11.54
N GLU A 176 -30.06 7.89 -12.05
CA GLU A 176 -31.27 8.07 -11.24
C GLU A 176 -31.46 6.89 -10.27
N ASN A 177 -31.29 5.65 -10.72
CA ASN A 177 -31.33 4.45 -9.89
C ASN A 177 -30.25 4.47 -8.79
N ARG A 178 -29.01 4.86 -9.14
CA ARG A 178 -27.92 5.00 -8.17
C ARG A 178 -28.23 6.05 -7.10
N LEU A 179 -28.80 7.19 -7.50
CA LEU A 179 -29.22 8.23 -6.56
C LEU A 179 -30.34 7.73 -5.64
N LEU A 180 -31.33 7.02 -6.17
CA LEU A 180 -32.41 6.43 -5.37
C LEU A 180 -31.85 5.47 -4.30
N ARG A 181 -30.91 4.59 -4.67
CA ARG A 181 -30.25 3.67 -3.73
C ARG A 181 -29.45 4.38 -2.64
N LEU A 182 -28.89 5.54 -2.96
CA LEU A 182 -28.13 6.36 -2.02
C LEU A 182 -29.01 7.38 -1.27
N ASN A 183 -30.34 7.19 -1.25
CA ASN A 183 -31.30 8.12 -0.63
C ASN A 183 -31.12 9.57 -1.13
N ASN A 184 -30.89 9.72 -2.43
CA ASN A 184 -30.62 10.98 -3.13
C ASN A 184 -29.40 11.76 -2.59
N ASN A 185 -28.43 11.06 -1.99
CA ASN A 185 -27.20 11.66 -1.50
C ASN A 185 -26.19 11.88 -2.63
N TRP A 186 -26.24 13.08 -3.21
CA TRP A 186 -25.38 13.49 -4.32
C TRP A 186 -23.88 13.52 -3.99
N LEU A 187 -23.55 13.95 -2.76
CA LEU A 187 -22.16 14.05 -2.31
C LEU A 187 -21.55 12.66 -2.16
N ALA A 188 -22.31 11.71 -1.62
CA ALA A 188 -21.88 10.32 -1.53
C ALA A 188 -21.65 9.70 -2.91
N LEU A 189 -22.54 9.92 -3.89
CA LEU A 189 -22.33 9.41 -5.26
C LEU A 189 -21.11 10.05 -5.92
N ARG A 190 -20.94 11.37 -5.77
CA ARG A 190 -19.74 12.08 -6.28
C ARG A 190 -18.47 11.51 -5.69
N ASP A 191 -18.43 11.32 -4.37
CA ASP A 191 -17.24 10.84 -3.67
C ASP A 191 -16.96 9.36 -4.02
N GLN A 192 -18.00 8.55 -4.19
CA GLN A 192 -17.89 7.18 -4.70
C GLN A 192 -17.29 7.15 -6.11
N LEU A 193 -17.78 7.99 -7.04
CA LEU A 193 -17.24 8.07 -8.40
C LEU A 193 -15.80 8.59 -8.41
N ALA A 194 -15.47 9.60 -7.60
CA ALA A 194 -14.11 10.12 -7.50
C ALA A 194 -13.12 9.06 -6.97
N ASP A 195 -13.52 8.22 -6.01
CA ASP A 195 -12.71 7.10 -5.53
C ASP A 195 -12.57 6.00 -6.60
N LEU A 196 -13.63 5.68 -7.34
CA LEU A 196 -13.56 4.70 -8.44
C LEU A 196 -12.65 5.20 -9.59
N ILE A 197 -12.66 6.49 -9.92
CA ILE A 197 -11.71 7.08 -10.89
C ILE A 197 -10.26 6.94 -10.40
N LYS A 198 -10.02 7.11 -9.09
CA LYS A 198 -8.70 6.95 -8.47
C LYS A 198 -8.19 5.50 -8.57
N ARG A 199 -9.09 4.51 -8.52
CA ARG A 199 -8.80 3.06 -8.53
C ARG A 199 -9.13 2.40 -9.88
N ARG A 200 -9.19 3.18 -10.96
CA ARG A 200 -9.67 2.72 -12.28
C ARG A 200 -8.86 1.57 -12.89
N ASP A 201 -7.59 1.45 -12.53
CA ASP A 201 -6.72 0.35 -12.90
C ASP A 201 -7.20 -1.00 -12.39
N LEU A 202 -7.83 -1.05 -11.20
CA LEU A 202 -8.49 -2.27 -10.69
C LEU A 202 -9.74 -2.64 -11.49
N LEU A 203 -10.29 -1.67 -12.22
CA LEU A 203 -11.47 -1.85 -13.08
C LEU A 203 -11.09 -2.12 -14.53
N GLN A 204 -9.80 -2.00 -14.90
CA GLN A 204 -9.37 -1.99 -16.29
C GLN A 204 -9.79 -3.26 -17.03
N ASP A 205 -9.59 -4.43 -16.44
CA ASP A 205 -9.98 -5.70 -17.05
C ASP A 205 -11.50 -5.78 -17.27
N LEU A 206 -12.28 -5.36 -16.27
CA LEU A 206 -13.73 -5.37 -16.35
C LEU A 206 -14.21 -4.42 -17.45
N LEU A 207 -13.66 -3.20 -17.49
CA LEU A 207 -14.01 -2.18 -18.48
C LEU A 207 -13.58 -2.59 -19.90
N THR A 208 -12.44 -3.26 -20.03
CA THR A 208 -11.95 -3.79 -21.30
C THR A 208 -12.86 -4.90 -21.83
N LEU A 209 -13.28 -5.82 -20.95
CA LEU A 209 -14.21 -6.90 -21.31
C LEU A 209 -15.61 -6.38 -21.66
N MET A 210 -16.06 -5.33 -20.96
CA MET A 210 -17.38 -4.74 -21.17
C MET A 210 -17.47 -3.82 -22.38
N GLY A 211 -16.34 -3.29 -22.85
CA GLY A 211 -16.27 -2.40 -24.01
C GLY A 211 -17.10 -1.13 -23.87
N SER A 212 -17.37 -0.45 -24.99
CA SER A 212 -18.15 0.81 -25.02
C SER A 212 -19.67 0.60 -24.90
N HIS A 213 -20.14 -0.64 -25.06
CA HIS A 213 -21.56 -1.00 -25.02
C HIS A 213 -21.74 -2.23 -24.13
N PRO A 214 -21.71 -2.04 -22.81
CA PRO A 214 -21.84 -3.15 -21.87
C PRO A 214 -23.21 -3.82 -21.97
N ASP A 215 -23.22 -5.11 -22.23
CA ASP A 215 -24.43 -5.94 -22.13
C ASP A 215 -24.57 -6.48 -20.70
N ARG A 216 -25.80 -6.46 -20.19
CA ARG A 216 -26.15 -7.02 -18.88
C ARG A 216 -25.84 -8.51 -18.81
N GLN A 217 -26.16 -9.27 -19.85
CA GLN A 217 -25.90 -10.71 -19.86
C GLN A 217 -24.40 -11.00 -19.83
N GLN A 218 -23.62 -10.22 -20.57
CA GLN A 218 -22.17 -10.34 -20.57
C GLN A 218 -21.56 -10.00 -19.19
N LEU A 219 -22.05 -8.96 -18.50
CA LEU A 219 -21.62 -8.64 -17.15
C LEU A 219 -21.91 -9.79 -16.17
N GLU A 220 -23.11 -10.38 -16.25
CA GLU A 220 -23.50 -11.51 -15.40
C GLU A 220 -22.58 -12.71 -15.60
N VAL A 221 -22.25 -13.04 -16.86
CA VAL A 221 -21.30 -14.12 -17.19
C VAL A 221 -19.92 -13.83 -16.60
N ILE A 222 -19.36 -12.63 -16.83
CA ILE A 222 -18.03 -12.25 -16.34
C ILE A 222 -17.96 -12.31 -14.80
N LEU A 223 -18.98 -11.79 -14.11
CA LEU A 223 -19.01 -11.79 -12.65
C LEU A 223 -19.18 -13.21 -12.09
N THR A 224 -20.01 -14.03 -12.73
CA THR A 224 -20.21 -15.44 -12.35
C THR A 224 -18.92 -16.23 -12.51
N GLU A 225 -18.24 -16.15 -13.66
CA GLU A 225 -16.97 -16.85 -13.91
C GLU A 225 -15.87 -16.43 -12.92
N ARG A 226 -15.79 -15.13 -12.60
CA ARG A 226 -14.82 -14.61 -11.61
C ARG A 226 -15.14 -15.11 -10.20
N LEU A 227 -16.41 -15.12 -9.81
CA LEU A 227 -16.85 -15.65 -8.52
C LEU A 227 -16.55 -17.15 -8.43
N GLU A 228 -16.87 -17.92 -9.46
CA GLU A 228 -16.58 -19.36 -9.54
C GLU A 228 -15.09 -19.63 -9.36
N ARG A 229 -14.22 -18.87 -10.04
CA ARG A 229 -12.77 -19.01 -9.91
C ARG A 229 -12.28 -18.70 -8.49
N LEU A 230 -12.80 -17.65 -7.86
CA LEU A 230 -12.48 -17.30 -6.47
C LEU A 230 -12.93 -18.40 -5.49
N LEU A 231 -14.16 -18.88 -5.65
CA LEU A 231 -14.69 -19.98 -4.85
C LEU A 231 -13.86 -21.24 -5.02
N GLN A 232 -13.49 -21.59 -6.25
CA GLN A 232 -12.68 -22.78 -6.53
C GLN A 232 -11.30 -22.69 -5.86
N LEU A 233 -10.63 -21.55 -5.91
CA LEU A 233 -9.35 -21.35 -5.23
C LEU A 233 -9.48 -21.54 -3.71
N ARG A 234 -10.49 -20.91 -3.09
CA ARG A 234 -10.75 -21.01 -1.64
C ARG A 234 -11.09 -22.44 -1.22
N LEU A 235 -11.97 -23.10 -1.98
CA LEU A 235 -12.38 -24.48 -1.72
C LEU A 235 -11.22 -25.45 -1.90
N THR A 236 -10.32 -25.22 -2.86
CA THR A 236 -9.15 -26.09 -3.07
C THR A 236 -8.22 -26.06 -1.87
N GLY A 237 -7.90 -24.86 -1.35
CA GLY A 237 -7.10 -24.73 -0.12
C GLY A 237 -7.79 -25.37 1.08
N CYS A 238 -9.07 -25.08 1.27
CA CYS A 238 -9.84 -25.68 2.37
C CYS A 238 -9.93 -27.22 2.28
N SER A 239 -10.12 -27.78 1.08
CA SER A 239 -10.23 -29.23 0.88
C SER A 239 -8.93 -29.94 1.22
N LEU A 240 -7.81 -29.44 0.68
CA LEU A 240 -6.48 -30.01 0.94
C LEU A 240 -6.14 -30.01 2.43
N ASP A 241 -6.34 -28.88 3.10
CA ASP A 241 -6.05 -28.77 4.53
C ASP A 241 -7.00 -29.63 5.36
N PHE A 242 -8.28 -29.64 5.03
CA PHE A 242 -9.27 -30.43 5.78
C PHE A 242 -9.03 -31.92 5.63
N GLU A 243 -8.72 -32.40 4.42
CA GLU A 243 -8.38 -33.80 4.13
C GLU A 243 -7.12 -34.25 4.89
N SER A 244 -6.18 -33.35 5.14
CA SER A 244 -4.98 -33.65 5.93
C SER A 244 -5.24 -33.85 7.44
N THR A 245 -6.43 -33.50 7.92
CA THR A 245 -6.80 -33.70 9.33
C THR A 245 -7.28 -35.11 9.61
N PHE A 246 -7.14 -35.57 10.86
CA PHE A 246 -7.70 -36.87 11.29
C PHE A 246 -9.20 -37.00 10.99
N LEU A 247 -9.97 -35.90 11.11
CA LEU A 247 -11.39 -35.90 10.82
C LEU A 247 -11.67 -36.03 9.31
N GLY A 248 -10.86 -35.38 8.46
CA GLY A 248 -10.93 -35.47 7.01
C GLY A 248 -10.59 -36.86 6.50
N GLU A 249 -9.44 -37.42 6.91
CA GLU A 249 -9.01 -38.78 6.54
C GLU A 249 -10.06 -39.85 6.89
N ASN A 250 -10.83 -39.63 7.96
CA ASN A 250 -11.82 -40.57 8.49
C ASN A 250 -13.26 -40.07 8.33
N TRP A 251 -13.53 -39.19 7.36
CA TRP A 251 -14.84 -38.53 7.21
C TRP A 251 -16.01 -39.51 7.05
N SER A 252 -15.86 -40.51 6.18
CA SER A 252 -16.91 -41.51 5.92
C SER A 252 -17.27 -42.30 7.19
N ASP A 253 -16.28 -42.65 8.01
CA ASP A 253 -16.48 -43.33 9.29
C ASP A 253 -17.16 -42.45 10.31
N PHE A 254 -16.82 -41.16 10.33
CA PHE A 254 -17.46 -40.16 11.17
C PHE A 254 -18.96 -40.02 10.83
N ILE A 255 -19.31 -39.90 9.54
CA ILE A 255 -20.70 -39.79 9.09
C ILE A 255 -21.47 -41.09 9.39
N ALA A 256 -20.90 -42.25 9.10
CA ALA A 256 -21.51 -43.54 9.42
C ALA A 256 -21.78 -43.69 10.93
N HIS A 257 -20.88 -43.20 11.78
CA HIS A 257 -21.05 -43.19 13.23
C HIS A 257 -22.19 -42.26 13.67
N LEU A 258 -22.33 -41.07 13.07
CA LEU A 258 -23.43 -40.15 13.34
C LEU A 258 -24.79 -40.76 12.97
N HIS A 259 -24.91 -41.36 11.78
CA HIS A 259 -26.15 -42.04 11.36
C HIS A 259 -26.50 -43.22 12.27
N LYS A 260 -25.52 -44.06 12.62
CA LYS A 260 -25.73 -45.21 13.53
C LYS A 260 -26.27 -44.78 14.90
N LYS A 261 -25.93 -43.57 15.34
CA LYS A 261 -26.36 -42.99 16.63
C LYS A 261 -27.59 -42.09 16.50
N GLY A 262 -28.15 -41.92 15.30
CA GLY A 262 -29.32 -41.10 15.04
C GLY A 262 -29.10 -39.61 15.31
N ALA A 263 -27.89 -39.10 15.10
CA ALA A 263 -27.60 -37.66 15.24
C ALA A 263 -28.15 -36.87 14.06
N GLU A 264 -28.83 -35.76 14.33
CA GLU A 264 -29.36 -34.83 13.32
C GLU A 264 -28.25 -34.26 12.43
N ALA A 265 -27.07 -34.00 12.99
CA ALA A 265 -25.89 -33.55 12.27
C ALA A 265 -25.48 -34.51 11.14
N GLY A 266 -25.71 -35.82 11.30
CA GLY A 266 -25.44 -36.80 10.24
C GLY A 266 -26.34 -36.63 9.02
N ASN A 267 -27.54 -36.07 9.18
CA ASN A 267 -28.46 -35.82 8.06
C ASN A 267 -28.14 -34.52 7.32
N ARG A 268 -27.44 -33.58 7.97
CA ARG A 268 -27.03 -32.29 7.39
C ARG A 268 -25.70 -32.37 6.65
N LEU A 269 -24.77 -33.17 7.18
CA LEU A 269 -23.44 -33.31 6.63
C LEU A 269 -23.42 -34.23 5.40
N PRO A 270 -22.60 -33.91 4.38
CA PRO A 270 -22.47 -34.74 3.19
C PRO A 270 -21.77 -36.08 3.51
N PRO A 271 -22.15 -37.19 2.84
CA PRO A 271 -21.62 -38.53 3.12
C PRO A 271 -20.14 -38.70 2.78
N THR A 272 -19.64 -37.91 1.83
CA THR A 272 -18.23 -37.80 1.45
C THR A 272 -17.81 -36.35 1.51
N ILE A 273 -16.50 -36.10 1.60
CA ILE A 273 -15.95 -34.74 1.47
C ILE A 273 -16.36 -34.20 0.08
N PRO A 274 -17.01 -33.03 -0.02
CA PRO A 274 -17.40 -32.47 -1.30
C PRO A 274 -16.16 -32.06 -2.11
N PRO A 275 -16.14 -32.24 -3.44
CA PRO A 275 -15.03 -31.75 -4.25
C PRO A 275 -14.92 -30.23 -4.16
N ALA A 276 -13.72 -29.71 -4.45
CA ALA A 276 -13.38 -28.29 -4.45
C ALA A 276 -13.97 -27.54 -5.66
N GLU A 277 -15.29 -27.54 -5.79
CA GLU A 277 -16.04 -26.93 -6.89
C GLU A 277 -17.03 -25.90 -6.35
N ALA A 278 -17.21 -24.78 -7.05
CA ALA A 278 -18.12 -23.70 -6.63
C ALA A 278 -19.57 -24.18 -6.38
N ALA A 279 -20.04 -25.15 -7.17
CA ALA A 279 -21.36 -25.77 -7.02
C ALA A 279 -21.54 -26.55 -5.70
N GLN A 280 -20.46 -26.86 -4.98
CA GLN A 280 -20.50 -27.56 -3.70
C GLN A 280 -20.34 -26.64 -2.48
N LEU A 281 -20.32 -25.31 -2.68
CA LEU A 281 -20.12 -24.33 -1.61
C LEU A 281 -21.11 -24.53 -0.45
N GLU A 282 -22.40 -24.74 -0.74
CA GLU A 282 -23.44 -24.96 0.29
C GLU A 282 -23.09 -26.14 1.21
N LYS A 283 -22.54 -27.23 0.66
CA LYS A 283 -22.12 -28.39 1.45
C LYS A 283 -20.91 -28.08 2.33
N TRP A 284 -19.97 -27.30 1.82
CA TRP A 284 -18.82 -26.83 2.61
C TRP A 284 -19.23 -25.86 3.71
N GLN A 285 -20.21 -24.99 3.44
CA GLN A 285 -20.80 -24.10 4.45
C GLN A 285 -21.51 -24.88 5.56
N GLU A 286 -22.20 -25.97 5.23
CA GLU A 286 -22.78 -26.89 6.22
C GLU A 286 -21.69 -27.54 7.08
N ILE A 287 -20.62 -28.08 6.48
CA ILE A 287 -19.46 -28.62 7.21
C ILE A 287 -18.91 -27.56 8.18
N ALA A 288 -18.65 -26.35 7.69
CA ALA A 288 -18.14 -25.26 8.52
C ALA A 288 -19.11 -24.92 9.67
N SER A 289 -20.42 -24.85 9.41
CA SER A 289 -21.43 -24.47 10.39
C SER A 289 -21.59 -25.49 11.54
N VAL A 290 -21.47 -26.77 11.21
CA VAL A 290 -21.60 -27.88 12.18
C VAL A 290 -20.34 -27.99 13.04
N LEU A 291 -19.16 -27.94 12.41
CA LEU A 291 -17.88 -28.16 13.10
C LEU A 291 -17.41 -26.95 13.93
N THR A 292 -17.79 -25.73 13.54
CA THR A 292 -17.29 -24.50 14.17
C THR A 292 -18.41 -23.61 14.73
N THR A 293 -18.07 -22.74 15.68
CA THR A 293 -18.99 -21.71 16.22
C THR A 293 -19.17 -20.56 15.22
N ALA A 294 -20.06 -19.61 15.53
CA ALA A 294 -20.20 -18.38 14.73
C ALA A 294 -18.90 -17.56 14.68
N GLU A 295 -18.06 -17.66 15.71
CA GLU A 295 -16.74 -17.01 15.79
C GLU A 295 -15.60 -17.84 15.15
N GLY A 296 -15.92 -18.96 14.46
CA GLY A 296 -14.93 -19.82 13.80
C GLY A 296 -14.09 -20.71 14.73
N LYS A 297 -14.40 -20.75 16.03
CA LYS A 297 -13.71 -21.63 17.00
C LYS A 297 -14.26 -23.06 16.94
N PRO A 298 -13.48 -24.08 17.36
CA PRO A 298 -13.99 -25.44 17.51
C PRO A 298 -15.17 -25.46 18.47
N ARG A 299 -16.21 -26.20 18.12
CA ARG A 299 -17.42 -26.30 18.95
C ARG A 299 -17.12 -27.11 20.22
N LYS A 300 -17.04 -26.43 21.38
CA LYS A 300 -16.82 -27.09 22.69
C LYS A 300 -18.05 -27.85 23.20
N GLN A 301 -19.25 -27.33 22.94
CA GLN A 301 -20.51 -27.97 23.31
C GLN A 301 -21.04 -28.77 22.11
N VAL A 302 -20.71 -30.06 22.07
CA VAL A 302 -21.16 -31.02 21.05
C VAL A 302 -22.18 -31.99 21.66
N GLY A 303 -23.45 -31.62 21.59
CA GLY A 303 -24.57 -32.40 22.12
C GLY A 303 -25.89 -32.19 21.35
N PRO A 304 -27.04 -32.64 21.90
CA PRO A 304 -28.34 -32.60 21.22
C PRO A 304 -28.77 -31.22 20.73
N ALA A 305 -28.49 -30.17 21.50
CA ALA A 305 -28.79 -28.79 21.11
C ALA A 305 -28.04 -28.31 19.85
N THR A 306 -27.00 -29.02 19.45
CA THR A 306 -26.14 -28.71 18.29
C THR A 306 -26.23 -29.78 17.21
N GLY A 307 -27.23 -30.65 17.28
CA GLY A 307 -27.49 -31.73 16.31
C GLY A 307 -26.71 -33.04 16.57
N PHE A 308 -25.89 -33.12 17.63
CA PHE A 308 -25.16 -34.34 17.99
C PHE A 308 -25.92 -35.20 19.01
N TYR A 309 -25.68 -36.50 19.10
CA TYR A 309 -26.37 -37.36 20.07
C TYR A 309 -25.85 -37.17 21.52
N SER A 310 -26.61 -37.62 22.52
CA SER A 310 -26.23 -37.52 23.93
C SER A 310 -24.97 -38.33 24.27
N GLY A 311 -23.96 -37.68 24.87
CA GLY A 311 -22.68 -38.32 25.20
C GLY A 311 -21.66 -38.35 24.04
N PHE A 312 -21.93 -37.64 22.93
CA PHE A 312 -20.95 -37.47 21.84
C PHE A 312 -19.61 -36.88 22.32
N SER A 313 -19.62 -36.04 23.36
CA SER A 313 -18.42 -35.45 23.97
C SER A 313 -17.37 -36.45 24.47
N LYS A 314 -17.72 -37.73 24.67
CA LYS A 314 -16.79 -38.80 25.07
C LYS A 314 -16.25 -39.61 23.88
N SER A 315 -16.64 -39.26 22.65
CA SER A 315 -16.21 -39.98 21.45
C SER A 315 -14.86 -39.45 20.95
N LYS A 316 -14.10 -40.31 20.25
CA LYS A 316 -12.88 -39.90 19.53
C LYS A 316 -13.12 -38.75 18.54
N TRP A 317 -14.35 -38.64 18.02
CA TRP A 317 -14.74 -37.60 17.07
C TRP A 317 -14.90 -36.22 17.73
N ALA A 318 -15.36 -36.16 18.98
CA ALA A 318 -15.43 -34.89 19.70
C ALA A 318 -14.04 -34.31 19.96
N GLU A 319 -13.07 -35.17 20.26
CA GLU A 319 -11.66 -34.79 20.39
C GLU A 319 -11.09 -34.33 19.04
N ALA A 320 -11.36 -35.08 17.96
CA ALA A 320 -10.94 -34.70 16.60
C ALA A 320 -11.47 -33.31 16.18
N ILE A 321 -12.73 -32.98 16.48
CA ILE A 321 -13.30 -31.65 16.21
C ILE A 321 -12.57 -30.55 16.99
N GLN A 322 -12.18 -30.83 18.24
CA GLN A 322 -11.45 -29.87 19.07
C GLN A 322 -9.99 -29.70 18.66
N GLN A 323 -9.42 -30.69 17.98
CA GLN A 323 -8.02 -30.72 17.52
C GLN A 323 -7.85 -30.29 16.05
N ILE A 324 -8.91 -29.81 15.38
CA ILE A 324 -8.77 -29.25 14.03
C ILE A 324 -7.74 -28.10 14.08
N PRO A 325 -6.72 -28.11 13.20
CA PRO A 325 -5.71 -27.05 13.15
C PRO A 325 -6.31 -25.66 12.94
N ALA A 326 -5.63 -24.64 13.44
CA ALA A 326 -6.09 -23.25 13.34
C ALA A 326 -6.28 -22.78 11.89
N GLU A 327 -5.39 -23.21 10.99
CA GLU A 327 -5.43 -22.90 9.55
C GLU A 327 -6.71 -23.45 8.90
N THR A 328 -7.02 -24.72 9.13
CA THR A 328 -8.26 -25.34 8.62
C THR A 328 -9.52 -24.67 9.19
N LEU A 329 -9.50 -24.25 10.46
CA LEU A 329 -10.61 -23.51 11.07
C LEU A 329 -10.80 -22.14 10.42
N HIS A 330 -9.71 -21.45 10.10
CA HIS A 330 -9.73 -20.18 9.39
C HIS A 330 -10.40 -20.34 8.01
N HIS A 331 -9.95 -21.32 7.22
CA HIS A 331 -10.55 -21.64 5.93
C HIS A 331 -12.05 -21.94 6.05
N LEU A 332 -12.45 -22.82 6.97
CA LEU A 332 -13.87 -23.13 7.20
C LEU A 332 -14.69 -21.91 7.61
N GLN A 333 -14.13 -21.03 8.44
CA GLN A 333 -14.81 -19.79 8.85
C GLN A 333 -15.03 -18.86 7.65
N GLY A 334 -14.03 -18.69 6.80
CA GLY A 334 -14.10 -17.84 5.61
C GLY A 334 -15.20 -18.26 4.64
N LEU A 335 -15.47 -19.57 4.51
CA LEU A 335 -16.50 -20.09 3.60
C LEU A 335 -17.94 -19.73 4.01
N LYS A 336 -18.21 -19.51 5.30
CA LYS A 336 -19.57 -19.31 5.84
C LYS A 336 -20.28 -18.07 5.28
N THR A 337 -19.52 -17.05 4.91
CA THR A 337 -20.05 -15.75 4.47
C THR A 337 -19.95 -15.56 2.97
N LEU A 338 -19.38 -16.52 2.23
CA LEU A 338 -19.23 -16.42 0.78
C LEU A 338 -20.60 -16.57 0.09
N PRO A 339 -20.90 -15.71 -0.91
CA PRO A 339 -22.13 -15.82 -1.68
C PRO A 339 -22.11 -17.07 -2.57
N SER A 340 -23.25 -17.76 -2.67
CA SER A 340 -23.42 -18.86 -3.61
C SER A 340 -23.60 -18.35 -5.04
N VAL A 341 -23.14 -19.14 -6.01
CA VAL A 341 -23.40 -18.88 -7.43
C VAL A 341 -24.90 -19.04 -7.74
N SER A 342 -25.60 -19.93 -7.02
CA SER A 342 -27.03 -20.22 -7.19
C SER A 342 -27.94 -19.06 -6.74
N ASP A 343 -27.50 -18.24 -5.79
CA ASP A 343 -28.26 -17.08 -5.29
C ASP A 343 -28.27 -15.92 -6.30
N GLY A 344 -27.48 -16.03 -7.38
CA GLY A 344 -27.22 -14.95 -8.32
C GLY A 344 -26.35 -13.85 -7.69
N THR A 345 -25.84 -12.96 -8.53
CA THR A 345 -25.20 -11.74 -8.00
C THR A 345 -26.28 -10.85 -7.41
N ALA A 346 -26.35 -10.80 -6.07
CA ALA A 346 -27.25 -9.89 -5.37
C ALA A 346 -27.07 -8.48 -5.95
N ASP A 347 -28.14 -7.95 -6.54
CA ASP A 347 -28.21 -6.59 -7.09
C ASP A 347 -27.38 -6.35 -8.38
N LEU A 348 -27.34 -7.32 -9.31
CA LEU A 348 -26.75 -7.16 -10.65
C LEU A 348 -27.18 -5.86 -11.34
N ASP A 349 -28.44 -5.46 -11.19
CA ASP A 349 -28.96 -4.20 -11.75
C ASP A 349 -28.21 -2.97 -11.20
N ALA A 350 -27.93 -2.93 -9.89
CA ALA A 350 -27.15 -1.83 -9.31
C ALA A 350 -25.69 -1.83 -9.74
N LEU A 351 -25.09 -3.01 -9.91
CA LEU A 351 -23.72 -3.15 -10.40
C LEU A 351 -23.64 -2.71 -11.86
N TYR A 352 -24.59 -3.12 -12.69
CA TYR A 352 -24.69 -2.69 -14.08
C TYR A 352 -24.83 -1.17 -14.18
N ASP A 353 -25.77 -0.58 -13.42
CA ASP A 353 -25.94 0.87 -13.34
C ASP A 353 -24.64 1.58 -12.89
N LEU A 354 -23.93 1.01 -11.91
CA LEU A 354 -22.66 1.56 -11.46
C LEU A 354 -21.59 1.53 -12.55
N VAL A 355 -21.44 0.42 -13.28
CA VAL A 355 -20.44 0.33 -14.33
C VAL A 355 -20.73 1.30 -15.47
N LEU A 356 -22.00 1.47 -15.85
CA LEU A 356 -22.40 2.47 -16.83
C LEU A 356 -21.97 3.89 -16.42
N VAL A 357 -22.30 4.31 -15.20
CA VAL A 357 -21.97 5.65 -14.69
C VAL A 357 -20.46 5.83 -14.53
N VAL A 358 -19.74 4.80 -14.09
CA VAL A 358 -18.28 4.82 -13.95
C VAL A 358 -17.59 4.90 -15.31
N GLY A 359 -18.06 4.13 -16.31
CA GLY A 359 -17.54 4.19 -17.67
C GLY A 359 -17.62 5.61 -18.25
N GLU A 360 -18.76 6.28 -18.09
CA GLU A 360 -18.91 7.68 -18.50
C GLU A 360 -18.00 8.63 -17.70
N ALA A 361 -17.88 8.42 -16.38
CA ALA A 361 -16.99 9.23 -15.55
C ALA A 361 -15.51 9.11 -15.97
N LEU A 362 -15.06 7.90 -16.33
CA LEU A 362 -13.70 7.65 -16.80
C LEU A 362 -13.46 8.26 -18.18
N ASN A 363 -14.44 8.19 -19.09
CA ASN A 363 -14.36 8.85 -20.39
C ASN A 363 -14.21 10.38 -20.24
N LEU A 364 -15.05 10.99 -19.41
CA LEU A 364 -14.99 12.43 -19.12
C LEU A 364 -13.67 12.81 -18.44
N TYR A 365 -13.19 11.99 -17.50
CA TYR A 365 -11.92 12.21 -16.82
C TYR A 365 -10.73 12.14 -17.80
N GLY A 366 -10.65 11.09 -18.60
CA GLY A 366 -9.61 10.93 -19.61
C GLY A 366 -9.64 12.06 -20.66
N SER A 367 -10.83 12.50 -21.07
CA SER A 367 -10.99 13.66 -21.97
C SER A 367 -10.47 14.95 -21.32
N ALA A 368 -10.85 15.22 -20.07
CA ALA A 368 -10.39 16.40 -19.33
C ALA A 368 -8.87 16.42 -19.16
N CYS A 369 -8.27 15.26 -18.86
CA CYS A 369 -6.81 15.10 -18.78
C CYS A 369 -6.14 15.39 -20.13
N ARG A 370 -6.61 14.78 -21.22
CA ARG A 370 -6.05 14.99 -22.57
C ARG A 370 -6.14 16.44 -23.04
N GLN A 371 -7.29 17.09 -22.85
CA GLN A 371 -7.51 18.49 -23.24
C GLN A 371 -6.58 19.46 -22.50
N ARG A 372 -6.18 19.14 -21.27
CA ARG A 372 -5.31 19.97 -20.43
C ARG A 372 -3.84 19.53 -20.46
N HIS A 373 -3.50 18.51 -21.25
CA HIS A 373 -2.17 17.88 -21.29
C HIS A 373 -1.70 17.43 -19.88
N LEU A 374 -2.59 16.75 -19.16
CA LEU A 374 -2.37 16.28 -17.80
C LEU A 374 -2.28 14.75 -17.75
N LEU A 375 -1.36 14.26 -16.92
CA LEU A 375 -1.23 12.85 -16.55
C LEU A 375 -1.41 12.73 -15.04
N ASP A 376 -2.21 11.77 -14.60
CA ASP A 376 -2.11 11.29 -13.22
C ASP A 376 -1.14 10.11 -13.12
N TYR A 377 -0.88 9.64 -11.90
CA TYR A 377 0.08 8.56 -11.68
C TYR A 377 -0.35 7.23 -12.32
N VAL A 378 -1.65 6.94 -12.33
CA VAL A 378 -2.17 5.70 -12.95
C VAL A 378 -1.98 5.74 -14.45
N GLU A 379 -2.29 6.87 -15.10
CA GLU A 379 -2.10 7.03 -16.54
C GLU A 379 -0.62 7.00 -16.89
N LEU A 380 0.24 7.56 -16.04
CA LEU A 380 1.68 7.54 -16.24
C LEU A 380 2.25 6.12 -16.26
N GLU A 381 1.84 5.28 -15.30
CA GLU A 381 2.25 3.87 -15.25
C GLU A 381 1.68 3.08 -16.44
N GLN A 382 0.39 3.24 -16.75
CA GLN A 382 -0.24 2.58 -17.89
C GLN A 382 0.38 3.01 -19.23
N ALA A 383 0.67 4.30 -19.39
CA ALA A 383 1.34 4.84 -20.58
C ALA A 383 2.74 4.27 -20.75
N ALA A 384 3.49 4.07 -19.67
CA ALA A 384 4.78 3.42 -19.72
C ALA A 384 4.65 1.94 -20.11
N LEU A 385 3.66 1.21 -19.59
CA LEU A 385 3.41 -0.19 -19.95
C LEU A 385 3.01 -0.36 -21.43
N ARG A 386 2.23 0.56 -22.00
CA ARG A 386 1.87 0.54 -23.43
C ARG A 386 3.08 0.59 -24.38
N LEU A 387 4.24 1.05 -23.91
CA LEU A 387 5.48 1.02 -24.69
C LEU A 387 6.09 -0.38 -24.84
N PHE A 388 5.62 -1.34 -24.04
CA PHE A 388 6.10 -2.73 -24.00
C PHE A 388 5.03 -3.76 -24.36
N ASP A 389 3.75 -3.41 -24.25
CA ASP A 389 2.59 -4.30 -24.48
C ASP A 389 2.25 -4.49 -25.97
N GLN A 390 3.28 -4.72 -26.80
CA GLN A 390 3.12 -5.01 -28.23
C GLN A 390 3.55 -6.45 -28.52
N GLU A 391 2.89 -7.12 -29.49
CA GLU A 391 3.22 -8.49 -29.89
C GLU A 391 4.70 -8.66 -30.30
N THR A 392 5.31 -7.56 -30.73
CA THR A 392 6.74 -7.47 -31.06
C THR A 392 7.43 -6.42 -30.20
N PRO A 393 8.67 -6.67 -29.72
CA PRO A 393 9.42 -5.69 -28.96
C PRO A 393 9.55 -4.36 -29.71
N THR A 394 9.25 -3.24 -29.04
CA THR A 394 9.41 -1.90 -29.62
C THR A 394 10.88 -1.54 -29.78
N ASP A 395 11.21 -0.60 -30.68
CA ASP A 395 12.58 -0.07 -30.81
C ASP A 395 13.09 0.50 -29.48
N LEU A 396 12.20 1.11 -28.70
CA LEU A 396 12.50 1.58 -27.36
C LEU A 396 12.84 0.40 -26.42
N GLN A 397 12.06 -0.68 -26.43
CA GLN A 397 12.34 -1.87 -25.63
C GLN A 397 13.70 -2.49 -26.00
N LEU A 398 13.99 -2.63 -27.29
CA LEU A 398 15.29 -3.12 -27.77
C LEU A 398 16.44 -2.19 -27.38
N PHE A 399 16.21 -0.88 -27.42
CA PHE A 399 17.18 0.11 -26.97
C PHE A 399 17.42 0.01 -25.47
N LEU A 400 16.36 -0.11 -24.65
CA LEU A 400 16.46 -0.26 -23.20
C LEU A 400 17.12 -1.57 -22.80
N ASP A 401 16.80 -2.67 -23.47
CA ASP A 401 17.40 -3.99 -23.23
C ASP A 401 18.93 -3.96 -23.48
N ARG A 402 19.38 -3.21 -24.49
CA ARG A 402 20.81 -2.97 -24.72
C ARG A 402 21.44 -2.00 -23.73
N LYS A 403 20.64 -1.06 -23.20
CA LYS A 403 21.14 0.07 -22.40
C LYS A 403 21.06 -0.14 -20.91
N ILE A 404 20.27 -1.07 -20.41
CA ILE A 404 20.12 -1.39 -18.99
C ILE A 404 20.56 -2.84 -18.80
N GLN A 405 21.64 -3.02 -18.06
CA GLN A 405 22.20 -4.33 -17.73
C GLN A 405 21.98 -4.68 -16.26
N HIS A 406 21.84 -3.66 -15.40
CA HIS A 406 21.70 -3.85 -13.97
C HIS A 406 20.54 -3.04 -13.41
N LEU A 407 19.64 -3.72 -12.71
CA LEU A 407 18.48 -3.14 -12.03
C LEU A 407 18.64 -3.28 -10.53
N LEU A 408 18.54 -2.15 -9.82
CA LEU A 408 18.50 -2.10 -8.36
C LEU A 408 17.16 -1.52 -7.93
N VAL A 409 16.41 -2.22 -7.09
CA VAL A 409 15.11 -1.77 -6.61
C VAL A 409 15.11 -1.72 -5.09
N ASP A 410 14.98 -0.51 -4.55
CA ASP A 410 14.84 -0.26 -3.11
C ASP A 410 13.36 -0.18 -2.71
N GLU A 411 13.07 -0.48 -1.44
CA GLU A 411 11.72 -0.57 -0.89
C GLU A 411 10.78 -1.47 -1.71
N PHE A 412 11.28 -2.65 -2.10
CA PHE A 412 10.55 -3.53 -3.01
C PHE A 412 9.19 -3.99 -2.46
N GLN A 413 9.00 -4.01 -1.13
CA GLN A 413 7.73 -4.31 -0.49
C GLN A 413 6.60 -3.30 -0.82
N ASP A 414 6.96 -2.13 -1.35
CA ASP A 414 6.02 -1.05 -1.71
C ASP A 414 5.70 -1.03 -3.22
N THR A 415 6.09 -2.08 -3.95
CA THR A 415 5.89 -2.21 -5.40
C THR A 415 4.42 -2.54 -5.73
N SER A 416 3.87 -1.90 -6.77
CA SER A 416 2.53 -2.21 -7.30
C SER A 416 2.58 -3.25 -8.43
N ARG A 417 1.44 -3.86 -8.78
CA ARG A 417 1.37 -4.80 -9.91
C ARG A 417 1.83 -4.17 -11.24
N SER A 418 1.51 -2.91 -11.51
CA SER A 418 1.99 -2.19 -12.72
C SER A 418 3.51 -2.06 -12.73
N GLN A 419 4.12 -1.75 -11.58
CA GLN A 419 5.57 -1.63 -11.45
C GLN A 419 6.26 -2.99 -11.59
N TRP A 420 5.64 -4.05 -11.06
CA TRP A 420 6.08 -5.42 -11.27
C TRP A 420 6.08 -5.81 -12.75
N LEU A 421 4.96 -5.57 -13.47
CA LEU A 421 4.87 -5.80 -14.91
C LEU A 421 5.97 -5.04 -15.67
N LEU A 422 6.22 -3.78 -15.30
CA LEU A 422 7.29 -2.99 -15.89
C LEU A 422 8.67 -3.65 -15.71
N LEU A 423 8.97 -4.18 -14.52
CA LEU A 423 10.22 -4.93 -14.29
C LEU A 423 10.30 -6.20 -15.15
N GLN A 424 9.19 -6.92 -15.31
CA GLN A 424 9.14 -8.09 -16.19
C GLN A 424 9.46 -7.71 -17.64
N HIS A 425 8.91 -6.61 -18.15
CA HIS A 425 9.20 -6.13 -19.50
C HIS A 425 10.66 -5.68 -19.66
N LEU A 426 11.22 -4.95 -18.68
CA LEU A 426 12.63 -4.55 -18.71
C LEU A 426 13.59 -5.73 -18.70
N CYS A 427 13.21 -6.83 -18.03
CA CYS A 427 13.98 -8.05 -17.96
C CYS A 427 13.65 -9.07 -19.06
N SER A 428 12.70 -8.78 -19.96
CA SER A 428 12.17 -9.77 -20.91
C SER A 428 13.23 -10.42 -21.82
N GLY A 429 14.27 -9.67 -22.19
CA GLY A 429 15.39 -10.18 -22.99
C GLY A 429 16.53 -10.81 -22.18
N TRP A 430 16.38 -10.96 -20.85
CA TRP A 430 17.46 -11.38 -19.97
C TRP A 430 17.47 -12.90 -19.80
N LEU A 431 18.60 -13.51 -20.14
CA LEU A 431 18.81 -14.95 -19.97
C LEU A 431 19.38 -15.27 -18.58
N PRO A 432 19.11 -16.46 -18.01
CA PRO A 432 19.59 -16.86 -16.68
C PRO A 432 21.12 -16.77 -16.49
N ASP A 433 21.89 -17.01 -17.55
CA ASP A 433 23.37 -16.98 -17.53
C ASP A 433 23.97 -15.69 -18.13
N SER A 434 23.17 -14.64 -18.30
CA SER A 434 23.67 -13.36 -18.80
C SER A 434 24.39 -12.56 -17.70
N ASP A 435 25.29 -11.66 -18.09
CA ASP A 435 25.97 -10.72 -17.17
C ASP A 435 25.02 -9.65 -16.58
N ARG A 436 23.71 -9.75 -16.83
CA ARG A 436 22.69 -8.82 -16.38
C ARG A 436 22.19 -9.21 -15.01
N THR A 437 21.99 -8.24 -14.11
CA THR A 437 21.60 -8.54 -12.73
C THR A 437 20.44 -7.70 -12.20
N LEU A 438 19.57 -8.36 -11.44
CA LEU A 438 18.46 -7.75 -10.71
C LEU A 438 18.72 -7.87 -9.21
N PHE A 439 18.71 -6.74 -8.51
CA PHE A 439 18.90 -6.66 -7.08
C PHE A 439 17.69 -5.98 -6.46
N VAL A 440 16.84 -6.74 -5.79
CA VAL A 440 15.68 -6.21 -5.06
C VAL A 440 15.98 -6.24 -3.57
N VAL A 441 15.68 -5.16 -2.87
CA VAL A 441 15.86 -5.06 -1.42
C VAL A 441 14.64 -4.42 -0.77
N GLY A 442 14.27 -4.93 0.40
CA GLY A 442 13.14 -4.42 1.15
C GLY A 442 12.92 -5.18 2.44
N ASP A 443 11.87 -4.81 3.16
CA ASP A 443 11.40 -5.51 4.35
C ASP A 443 9.88 -5.67 4.25
N PRO A 444 9.35 -6.90 4.11
CA PRO A 444 7.93 -7.11 3.97
C PRO A 444 7.15 -6.63 5.22
N LYS A 445 7.79 -6.58 6.40
CA LYS A 445 7.20 -6.04 7.64
C LYS A 445 6.97 -4.53 7.61
N GLN A 446 7.56 -3.82 6.65
CA GLN A 446 7.45 -2.37 6.50
C GLN A 446 6.47 -1.94 5.39
N SER A 447 5.75 -2.88 4.78
CA SER A 447 4.75 -2.54 3.76
C SER A 447 3.56 -1.82 4.40
N ILE A 448 3.52 -0.49 4.28
CA ILE A 448 2.48 0.38 4.84
C ILE A 448 1.80 1.25 3.76
N TYR A 449 2.20 1.08 2.49
CA TYR A 449 1.71 1.85 1.36
C TYR A 449 0.62 1.13 0.55
N ALA A 450 -0.15 0.24 1.16
CA ALA A 450 -1.31 -0.41 0.53
C ALA A 450 -2.32 0.61 -0.05
N PHE A 451 -2.46 1.79 0.57
CA PHE A 451 -3.27 2.90 0.04
C PHE A 451 -2.74 3.51 -1.28
N ARG A 452 -1.48 3.20 -1.63
CA ARG A 452 -0.82 3.47 -2.92
C ARG A 452 -0.66 2.20 -3.77
N LYS A 453 -1.38 1.12 -3.44
CA LYS A 453 -1.43 -0.15 -4.20
C LYS A 453 -0.14 -0.96 -4.12
N ALA A 454 0.65 -0.79 -3.07
CA ALA A 454 1.70 -1.74 -2.75
C ALA A 454 1.11 -3.11 -2.45
N GLU A 455 1.68 -4.16 -3.03
CA GLU A 455 1.29 -5.56 -2.80
C GLU A 455 2.49 -6.33 -2.25
N VAL A 456 2.49 -6.60 -0.93
CA VAL A 456 3.60 -7.29 -0.27
C VAL A 456 3.74 -8.74 -0.74
N SER A 457 2.67 -9.35 -1.23
CA SER A 457 2.70 -10.66 -1.89
C SER A 457 3.66 -10.71 -3.09
N LEU A 458 3.88 -9.60 -3.80
CA LEU A 458 4.86 -9.53 -4.89
C LEU A 458 6.30 -9.67 -4.37
N PHE A 459 6.58 -9.17 -3.16
CA PHE A 459 7.85 -9.37 -2.48
C PHE A 459 8.08 -10.87 -2.18
N LEU A 460 7.05 -11.56 -1.68
CA LEU A 460 7.11 -13.01 -1.45
C LEU A 460 7.22 -13.80 -2.75
N GLU A 461 6.53 -13.38 -3.82
CA GLU A 461 6.63 -13.99 -5.14
C GLU A 461 8.05 -13.86 -5.71
N ALA A 462 8.72 -12.72 -5.51
CA ALA A 462 10.09 -12.51 -5.96
C ALA A 462 11.11 -13.47 -5.32
N LYS A 463 10.84 -14.03 -4.13
CA LYS A 463 11.69 -15.09 -3.56
C LYS A 463 11.77 -16.33 -4.46
N LYS A 464 10.73 -16.58 -5.26
CA LYS A 464 10.68 -17.67 -6.27
C LYS A 464 11.30 -17.26 -7.62
N GLY A 465 11.82 -16.04 -7.73
CA GLY A 465 12.32 -15.44 -8.96
C GLY A 465 11.27 -14.62 -9.71
N LEU A 466 11.74 -13.69 -10.55
CA LEU A 466 10.90 -12.82 -11.37
C LEU A 466 10.32 -13.64 -12.55
N PRO A 467 9.00 -13.80 -12.67
CA PRO A 467 8.39 -14.48 -13.80
C PRO A 467 8.55 -13.64 -15.05
N ILE A 468 9.08 -14.22 -16.11
CA ILE A 468 9.19 -13.56 -17.42
C ILE A 468 8.33 -14.36 -18.40
N PRO A 469 7.36 -13.72 -19.07
CA PRO A 469 6.51 -14.41 -20.04
C PRO A 469 7.35 -15.12 -21.12
N GLY A 470 7.03 -16.39 -21.37
CA GLY A 470 7.68 -17.19 -22.43
C GLY A 470 9.01 -17.84 -22.05
N GLN A 471 9.48 -17.71 -20.80
CA GLN A 471 10.70 -18.38 -20.32
C GLN A 471 10.64 -18.73 -18.82
N ASP A 472 11.67 -19.42 -18.33
CA ASP A 472 11.80 -19.72 -16.91
C ASP A 472 11.94 -18.44 -16.06
N ARG A 473 11.58 -18.52 -14.78
CA ARG A 473 11.72 -17.41 -13.83
C ARG A 473 13.18 -16.97 -13.76
N PHE A 474 13.40 -15.66 -13.82
CA PHE A 474 14.71 -15.08 -13.57
C PHE A 474 15.05 -15.22 -12.08
N THR A 475 16.04 -16.06 -11.80
CA THR A 475 16.32 -16.53 -10.45
C THR A 475 16.98 -15.44 -9.60
N LEU A 476 16.45 -15.23 -8.40
CA LEU A 476 16.99 -14.31 -7.40
C LEU A 476 17.49 -15.11 -6.20
N ARG A 477 18.79 -15.00 -5.88
CA ARG A 477 19.33 -15.66 -4.69
C ARG A 477 18.80 -14.93 -3.45
N CYS A 478 18.13 -15.67 -2.56
CA CYS A 478 17.57 -15.09 -1.35
C CYS A 478 18.65 -14.88 -0.30
N LEU A 479 18.72 -13.67 0.24
CA LEU A 479 19.58 -13.29 1.36
C LEU A 479 18.75 -12.57 2.42
N GLN A 480 19.16 -12.69 3.67
CA GLN A 480 18.51 -12.06 4.81
C GLN A 480 19.56 -11.36 5.67
N LEU A 481 19.25 -10.14 6.11
CA LEU A 481 20.05 -9.40 7.08
C LEU A 481 19.39 -9.48 8.46
N GLU A 482 20.23 -9.49 9.49
CA GLU A 482 19.80 -9.63 10.89
C GLU A 482 20.30 -8.47 11.74
N ALA A 483 21.44 -7.87 11.40
CA ALA A 483 22.03 -6.81 12.18
C ALA A 483 21.18 -5.53 12.13
N ASN A 484 21.06 -4.82 13.27
CA ASN A 484 20.49 -3.49 13.38
C ASN A 484 21.55 -2.52 13.92
N PHE A 485 21.92 -1.53 13.10
CA PHE A 485 22.91 -0.50 13.42
C PHE A 485 22.28 0.82 13.86
N ARG A 486 20.95 0.93 13.84
CA ARG A 486 20.23 2.18 14.08
C ARG A 486 19.72 2.28 15.52
N SER A 487 19.30 1.17 16.09
CA SER A 487 18.51 1.12 17.32
C SER A 487 19.22 0.36 18.43
N HIS A 488 18.90 0.75 19.66
CA HIS A 488 19.37 0.12 20.89
C HIS A 488 18.81 -1.31 21.08
N HIS A 489 19.57 -2.20 21.73
CA HIS A 489 19.12 -3.53 22.18
C HIS A 489 17.75 -3.50 22.85
N ARG A 490 17.51 -2.61 23.83
CA ARG A 490 16.21 -2.55 24.54
C ARG A 490 15.03 -2.36 23.59
N LEU A 491 15.17 -1.47 22.61
CA LEU A 491 14.12 -1.18 21.64
C LEU A 491 13.93 -2.36 20.67
N VAL A 492 15.04 -2.96 20.21
CA VAL A 492 15.01 -4.10 19.30
C VAL A 492 14.42 -5.33 19.98
N ASP A 493 14.86 -5.66 21.19
CA ASP A 493 14.39 -6.80 21.97
C ASP A 493 12.91 -6.67 22.33
N TRP A 494 12.48 -5.48 22.76
CA TRP A 494 11.06 -5.21 23.02
C TRP A 494 10.21 -5.37 21.76
N ASN A 495 10.71 -4.90 20.61
CA ASN A 495 10.03 -5.06 19.33
C ASN A 495 9.97 -6.54 18.90
N ASN A 496 11.06 -7.28 19.07
CA ASN A 496 11.13 -8.72 18.81
C ASN A 496 10.13 -9.48 19.68
N GLU A 497 10.07 -9.15 20.97
CA GLU A 497 9.13 -9.79 21.90
C GLU A 497 7.67 -9.46 21.59
N LEU A 498 7.35 -8.17 21.41
CA LEU A 498 5.98 -7.74 21.14
C LEU A 498 5.48 -8.36 19.83
N PHE A 499 6.13 -8.08 18.70
CA PHE A 499 5.63 -8.51 17.40
C PHE A 499 5.83 -10.01 17.17
N GLY A 500 6.98 -10.58 17.56
CA GLY A 500 7.26 -11.99 17.36
C GLY A 500 6.39 -12.93 18.18
N ARG A 501 5.98 -12.53 19.40
CA ARG A 501 5.15 -13.40 20.27
C ARG A 501 3.66 -13.11 20.19
N THR A 502 3.25 -11.90 19.78
CA THR A 502 1.84 -11.50 19.81
C THR A 502 1.26 -11.26 18.42
N ILE A 503 1.64 -10.16 17.77
CA ILE A 503 0.95 -9.64 16.58
C ILE A 503 1.27 -10.46 15.31
N MET A 504 2.52 -10.88 15.14
CA MET A 504 3.02 -11.52 13.91
C MET A 504 3.50 -12.96 14.17
N ASN A 505 2.93 -13.61 15.19
CA ASN A 505 3.32 -14.97 15.59
C ASN A 505 2.76 -16.06 14.64
N ARG A 506 1.76 -15.71 13.84
CA ARG A 506 1.12 -16.55 12.81
C ARG A 506 0.70 -15.62 11.69
N ALA A 507 1.41 -15.69 10.57
CA ALA A 507 1.05 -14.93 9.38
C ALA A 507 -0.10 -15.63 8.67
N ASP A 508 -1.12 -14.87 8.33
CA ASP A 508 -2.20 -15.29 7.45
C ASP A 508 -1.93 -14.90 5.98
N ASP A 509 -1.66 -15.90 5.14
CA ASP A 509 -1.45 -15.72 3.70
C ASP A 509 -2.67 -15.11 3.00
N GLU A 510 -3.89 -15.24 3.54
CA GLU A 510 -5.12 -14.66 2.97
C GLU A 510 -5.12 -13.13 3.02
N PHE A 511 -4.48 -12.55 4.04
CA PHE A 511 -4.43 -11.10 4.26
C PHE A 511 -3.07 -10.50 3.91
N ASP A 512 -2.25 -11.24 3.15
CA ASP A 512 -0.86 -10.88 2.84
C ASP A 512 -0.04 -10.57 4.11
N GLU A 513 -0.34 -11.22 5.23
CA GLU A 513 0.42 -11.04 6.46
C GLU A 513 1.82 -11.67 6.33
N VAL A 514 2.77 -11.12 7.09
CA VAL A 514 4.17 -11.45 6.94
C VAL A 514 4.68 -12.05 8.25
N PRO A 515 5.46 -13.15 8.21
CA PRO A 515 6.05 -13.70 9.43
C PRO A 515 7.07 -12.73 10.05
N TYR A 516 7.13 -12.70 11.37
CA TYR A 516 8.12 -11.88 12.06
C TYR A 516 9.54 -12.44 11.90
N VAL A 517 10.48 -11.54 11.60
CA VAL A 517 11.92 -11.85 11.57
C VAL A 517 12.61 -10.96 12.58
N GLU A 518 13.25 -11.59 13.56
CA GLU A 518 13.98 -10.90 14.62
C GLU A 518 15.22 -10.18 14.09
N ALA A 519 15.52 -9.03 14.68
CA ALA A 519 16.75 -8.29 14.42
C ALA A 519 17.69 -8.36 15.64
N THR A 520 18.99 -8.25 15.41
CA THR A 520 20.03 -8.20 16.44
C THR A 520 20.63 -6.80 16.52
N ALA A 521 20.44 -6.11 17.64
CA ALA A 521 21.03 -4.79 17.85
C ALA A 521 22.55 -4.86 18.03
N LEU A 522 23.26 -3.93 17.40
CA LEU A 522 24.72 -3.78 17.53
C LEU A 522 25.15 -2.49 18.24
N VAL A 523 24.18 -1.68 18.68
CA VAL A 523 24.41 -0.41 19.39
C VAL A 523 24.53 -0.66 20.90
N GLU A 524 25.57 -0.11 21.55
CA GLU A 524 25.92 -0.34 22.96
C GLU A 524 24.89 0.22 23.96
N PRO A 525 24.44 -0.54 24.98
CA PRO A 525 23.44 -0.17 26.02
C PRO A 525 23.42 1.30 26.43
N ILE A 526 22.35 2.03 26.06
CA ILE A 526 22.02 3.32 26.67
C ILE A 526 21.11 3.02 27.89
N PRO A 527 21.30 3.70 29.04
CA PRO A 527 20.52 3.47 30.25
C PRO A 527 19.01 3.84 30.17
N ASP A 528 18.45 4.15 29.01
CA ASP A 528 17.09 4.67 28.85
C ASP A 528 15.97 3.63 28.99
N GLN A 529 14.84 4.04 29.56
CA GLN A 529 13.66 3.20 29.79
C GLN A 529 12.64 3.34 28.66
N LEU A 530 12.09 2.21 28.20
CA LEU A 530 10.85 2.17 27.44
C LEU A 530 9.68 2.35 28.41
N SER A 531 8.76 3.25 28.10
CA SER A 531 7.56 3.51 28.90
C SER A 531 6.30 3.36 28.07
N LEU A 532 5.34 2.58 28.57
CA LEU A 532 3.97 2.55 28.06
C LEU A 532 3.08 3.35 29.00
N ASN A 533 2.49 4.44 28.51
CA ASN A 533 1.63 5.33 29.29
C ASN A 533 0.18 5.15 28.81
N LEU A 534 -0.73 4.83 29.74
CA LEU A 534 -2.14 4.61 29.46
C LEU A 534 -2.97 5.77 30.03
N PHE A 535 -3.87 6.31 29.22
CA PHE A 535 -4.75 7.42 29.58
C PHE A 535 -6.21 6.95 29.47
N SER A 536 -6.97 7.05 30.55
CA SER A 536 -8.39 6.66 30.60
C SER A 536 -9.27 7.85 30.99
N SER A 537 -10.55 7.78 30.64
CA SER A 537 -11.55 8.82 30.93
C SER A 537 -12.13 8.75 32.34
N GLU A 538 -11.61 7.87 33.21
CA GLU A 538 -12.19 7.59 34.52
C GLU A 538 -11.98 8.75 35.52
N ASP A 539 -11.06 9.67 35.21
CA ASP A 539 -10.84 10.90 35.97
C ASP A 539 -11.41 12.13 35.24
N GLN A 540 -12.47 12.72 35.82
CA GLN A 540 -12.87 14.14 35.67
C GLN A 540 -13.57 14.61 34.38
N GLY A 541 -14.06 13.71 33.51
CA GLY A 541 -14.86 14.12 32.34
C GLY A 541 -14.11 14.95 31.30
N VAL A 542 -12.78 14.98 31.40
CA VAL A 542 -11.87 15.57 30.42
C VAL A 542 -11.58 14.53 29.33
N ASP A 543 -11.47 14.98 28.07
CA ASP A 543 -11.11 14.11 26.96
C ASP A 543 -9.73 13.46 27.25
N PRO A 544 -9.61 12.11 27.27
CA PRO A 544 -8.35 11.41 27.47
C PRO A 544 -7.22 11.90 26.55
N ARG A 545 -7.56 12.37 25.34
CA ARG A 545 -6.60 12.93 24.39
C ARG A 545 -6.00 14.25 24.85
N GLU A 546 -6.73 15.07 25.60
CA GLU A 546 -6.18 16.28 26.18
C GLU A 546 -5.21 15.98 27.31
N ILE A 547 -5.53 14.98 28.13
CA ILE A 547 -4.63 14.49 29.19
C ILE A 547 -3.34 13.94 28.59
N GLU A 548 -3.46 13.11 27.55
CA GLU A 548 -2.33 12.56 26.79
C GLU A 548 -1.47 13.68 26.17
N ALA A 549 -2.10 14.69 25.55
CA ALA A 549 -1.40 15.82 24.94
C ALA A 549 -0.66 16.70 25.96
N GLU A 550 -1.26 16.94 27.13
CA GLU A 550 -0.61 17.68 28.21
C GLU A 550 0.58 16.91 28.78
N TRP A 551 0.40 15.59 29.00
CA TRP A 551 1.48 14.71 29.42
C TRP A 551 2.63 14.72 28.41
N LEU A 552 2.33 14.56 27.11
CA LEU A 552 3.32 14.57 26.04
C LEU A 552 4.11 15.88 26.04
N GLY A 553 3.43 17.02 26.17
CA GLY A 553 4.08 18.33 26.23
C GLY A 553 5.07 18.43 27.39
N LYS A 554 4.70 17.95 28.59
CA LYS A 554 5.58 17.92 29.77
C LYS A 554 6.75 16.96 29.59
N ALA A 555 6.50 15.77 29.04
CA ALA A 555 7.53 14.75 28.77
C ALA A 555 8.58 15.25 27.78
N VAL A 556 8.14 15.83 26.65
CA VAL A 556 9.04 16.41 25.64
C VAL A 556 9.86 17.55 26.24
N ARG A 557 9.24 18.45 27.01
CA ARG A 557 9.98 19.53 27.69
C ARG A 557 11.05 19.01 28.64
N HIS A 558 10.79 17.91 29.33
CA HIS A 558 11.75 17.28 30.22
C HIS A 558 12.93 16.69 29.45
N GLU A 559 12.66 15.95 28.37
CA GLU A 559 13.70 15.34 27.54
C GLU A 559 14.52 16.37 26.75
N LEU A 560 13.91 17.47 26.31
CA LEU A 560 14.64 18.59 25.69
C LEU A 560 15.78 19.15 26.57
N LYS A 561 15.70 19.01 27.90
CA LYS A 561 16.78 19.42 28.82
C LYS A 561 17.97 18.46 28.85
N ARG A 562 17.77 17.23 28.36
CA ARG A 562 18.77 16.15 28.36
C ARG A 562 19.44 15.97 27.01
N LEU A 563 18.84 16.46 25.94
CA LEU A 563 19.41 16.37 24.60
C LEU A 563 20.76 17.09 24.53
N THR A 564 21.71 16.40 23.92
CA THR A 564 23.00 16.95 23.50
C THR A 564 22.87 17.64 22.14
N GLU A 565 23.90 18.40 21.76
CA GLU A 565 23.90 19.17 20.51
C GLU A 565 23.76 18.23 19.30
N GLY A 566 22.71 18.45 18.50
CA GLY A 566 22.40 17.66 17.30
C GLY A 566 21.33 16.58 17.49
N GLU A 567 20.97 16.22 18.73
CA GLU A 567 19.89 15.27 18.99
C GLU A 567 18.51 15.90 18.75
N LYS A 568 17.55 15.09 18.29
CA LYS A 568 16.19 15.55 17.95
C LYS A 568 15.17 14.55 18.49
N ILE A 569 14.02 15.08 18.91
CA ILE A 569 12.86 14.26 19.31
C ILE A 569 11.93 14.12 18.10
N GLY A 570 11.60 12.88 17.76
CA GLY A 570 10.55 12.56 16.79
C GLY A 570 9.25 12.18 17.51
N ILE A 571 8.14 12.79 17.11
CA ILE A 571 6.79 12.42 17.58
C ILE A 571 6.03 11.81 16.41
N LEU A 572 5.61 10.56 16.55
CA LEU A 572 4.85 9.83 15.53
C LEU A 572 3.39 9.73 15.95
N LEU A 573 2.49 10.14 15.07
CA LEU A 573 1.04 10.00 15.25
C LEU A 573 0.50 9.08 14.16
N PHE A 574 -0.39 8.15 14.53
CA PHE A 574 -1.02 7.25 13.57
C PHE A 574 -1.89 7.99 12.55
N ALA A 575 -2.66 8.98 13.02
CA ALA A 575 -3.51 9.82 12.17
C ALA A 575 -3.40 11.30 12.58
N ARG A 576 -3.59 12.19 11.60
CA ARG A 576 -3.54 13.65 11.79
C ARG A 576 -4.79 14.23 12.46
N THR A 577 -5.85 13.44 12.64
CA THR A 577 -7.17 13.87 13.15
C THR A 577 -7.07 14.66 14.46
N HIS A 578 -6.14 14.28 15.34
CA HIS A 578 -5.96 14.90 16.66
C HIS A 578 -4.68 15.73 16.78
N LEU A 579 -3.99 16.02 15.67
CA LEU A 579 -2.74 16.78 15.68
C LEU A 579 -2.87 18.12 16.41
N SER A 580 -4.01 18.80 16.29
CA SER A 580 -4.31 20.05 16.98
C SER A 580 -4.23 19.94 18.50
N HIS A 581 -4.69 18.84 19.10
CA HIS A 581 -4.62 18.64 20.56
C HIS A 581 -3.17 18.55 21.03
N TYR A 582 -2.34 17.75 20.34
CA TYR A 582 -0.93 17.61 20.69
C TYR A 582 -0.13 18.90 20.47
N LEU A 583 -0.41 19.66 19.41
CA LEU A 583 0.21 20.97 19.20
C LEU A 583 -0.14 21.96 20.31
N GLN A 584 -1.40 21.99 20.77
CA GLN A 584 -1.81 22.81 21.90
C GLN A 584 -1.12 22.37 23.20
N GLY A 585 -1.01 21.05 23.45
CA GLY A 585 -0.31 20.50 24.62
C GLY A 585 1.17 20.92 24.65
N LEU A 586 1.86 20.80 23.51
CA LEU A 586 3.25 21.24 23.35
C LEU A 586 3.40 22.76 23.51
N GLN A 587 2.47 23.54 22.96
CA GLN A 587 2.45 24.99 23.11
C GLN A 587 2.23 25.40 24.58
N ARG A 588 1.30 24.77 25.30
CA ARG A 588 1.07 25.00 26.74
C ARG A 588 2.32 24.66 27.57
N ALA A 589 3.07 23.65 27.16
CA ALA A 589 4.35 23.30 27.79
C ALA A 589 5.49 24.27 27.43
N GLY A 590 5.32 25.16 26.45
CA GLY A 590 6.34 26.09 25.97
C GLY A 590 7.36 25.44 25.03
N VAL A 591 6.97 24.37 24.34
CA VAL A 591 7.81 23.64 23.38
C VAL A 591 7.54 24.14 21.97
N ALA A 592 8.58 24.64 21.29
CA ALA A 592 8.49 24.98 19.87
C ALA A 592 8.59 23.70 19.03
N VAL A 593 7.64 23.51 18.10
CA VAL A 593 7.55 22.31 17.26
C VAL A 593 7.55 22.73 15.80
N GLN A 594 8.32 22.04 14.98
CA GLN A 594 8.23 22.15 13.53
C GLN A 594 7.39 21.00 12.98
N VAL A 595 6.25 21.31 12.38
CA VAL A 595 5.41 20.34 11.68
C VAL A 595 5.86 20.31 10.22
N GLN A 596 6.47 19.20 9.76
CA GLN A 596 6.91 19.07 8.36
C GLN A 596 5.72 19.05 7.39
N GLU A 597 4.61 18.40 7.77
CA GLU A 597 3.38 18.30 6.99
C GLU A 597 2.19 18.14 7.93
N GLY A 598 1.02 18.71 7.61
CA GLY A 598 -0.24 18.31 8.24
C GLY A 598 -1.06 19.40 8.92
N THR A 599 -0.65 20.66 8.91
CA THR A 599 -1.59 21.77 9.14
C THR A 599 -2.12 22.21 7.78
N PRO A 600 -3.42 22.01 7.46
CA PRO A 600 -3.98 22.56 6.23
C PRO A 600 -3.68 24.06 6.21
N ILE A 601 -3.20 24.59 5.08
CA ILE A 601 -2.93 26.03 4.96
C ILE A 601 -4.17 26.84 5.37
N LEU A 602 -5.36 26.32 5.04
CA LEU A 602 -6.67 26.86 5.41
C LEU A 602 -7.01 26.82 6.91
N ALA A 603 -6.26 26.09 7.74
CA ALA A 603 -6.46 26.08 9.19
C ALA A 603 -5.72 27.23 9.88
N HIS A 604 -4.76 27.86 9.21
CA HIS A 604 -4.08 29.05 9.73
C HIS A 604 -5.04 30.24 9.76
N ARG A 605 -5.09 30.95 10.88
CA ARG A 605 -5.99 32.09 11.07
C ARG A 605 -5.73 33.20 10.05
N GLU A 606 -4.46 33.42 9.74
CA GLU A 606 -3.99 34.39 8.75
C GLU A 606 -4.53 34.07 7.35
N VAL A 607 -4.53 32.78 6.99
CA VAL A 607 -5.02 32.31 5.69
C VAL A 607 -6.55 32.36 5.63
N LEU A 608 -7.24 32.00 6.72
CA LEU A 608 -8.70 32.17 6.82
C LEU A 608 -9.11 33.61 6.59
N HIS A 609 -8.44 34.54 7.26
CA HIS A 609 -8.63 35.98 7.10
C HIS A 609 -8.42 36.43 5.64
N LEU A 610 -7.33 36.02 4.99
CA LEU A 610 -7.08 36.31 3.57
C LEU A 610 -8.16 35.69 2.66
N ARG A 611 -8.62 34.48 2.97
CA ARG A 611 -9.69 33.82 2.22
C ARG A 611 -11.00 34.60 2.34
N GLN A 612 -11.35 35.08 3.54
CA GLN A 612 -12.58 35.86 3.72
C GLN A 612 -12.51 37.21 3.01
N ILE A 613 -11.34 37.86 2.95
CA ILE A 613 -11.12 39.02 2.07
C ILE A 613 -11.42 38.67 0.61
N ALA A 614 -10.84 37.57 0.11
CA ALA A 614 -11.08 37.15 -1.27
C ALA A 614 -12.56 36.81 -1.54
N HIS A 615 -13.23 36.14 -0.59
CA HIS A 615 -14.66 35.85 -0.68
C HIS A 615 -15.50 37.13 -0.73
N ALA A 616 -15.28 38.07 0.19
CA ALA A 616 -16.00 39.34 0.22
C ALA A 616 -15.80 40.17 -1.07
N LEU A 617 -14.61 40.09 -1.69
CA LEU A 617 -14.32 40.79 -2.95
C LEU A 617 -14.96 40.12 -4.18
N VAL A 618 -14.91 38.78 -4.26
CA VAL A 618 -15.43 38.02 -5.42
C VAL A 618 -16.94 37.83 -5.33
N ARG A 619 -17.42 37.66 -4.11
CA ARG A 619 -18.84 37.57 -3.74
C ARG A 619 -19.08 38.67 -2.72
N PRO A 620 -19.28 39.92 -3.18
CA PRO A 620 -19.83 40.96 -2.32
C PRO A 620 -21.05 40.43 -1.59
N GLN A 621 -21.74 39.48 -2.23
CA GLN A 621 -22.83 38.68 -1.72
C GLN A 621 -22.57 37.66 -0.58
N ASP A 622 -21.52 37.80 0.20
CA ASP A 622 -21.22 36.87 1.30
C ASP A 622 -21.14 37.62 2.65
N ASP A 623 -22.28 37.78 3.31
CA ASP A 623 -22.39 38.45 4.62
C ASP A 623 -21.48 37.82 5.67
N LEU A 624 -21.28 36.50 5.59
CA LEU A 624 -20.41 35.78 6.51
C LEU A 624 -18.95 36.16 6.28
N ALA A 625 -18.53 36.32 5.02
CA ALA A 625 -17.18 36.77 4.68
C ALA A 625 -16.92 38.20 5.17
N TRP A 626 -17.90 39.10 4.96
CA TRP A 626 -17.83 40.47 5.47
C TRP A 626 -17.80 40.53 7.01
N ALA A 627 -18.66 39.74 7.67
CA ALA A 627 -18.67 39.67 9.12
C ALA A 627 -17.36 39.13 9.70
N ALA A 628 -16.79 38.10 9.08
CA ALA A 628 -15.49 37.56 9.49
C ALA A 628 -14.36 38.59 9.33
N LEU A 629 -14.39 39.37 8.24
CA LEU A 629 -13.40 40.43 7.96
C LEU A 629 -13.51 41.60 8.94
N LEU A 630 -14.72 42.06 9.24
CA LEU A 630 -14.96 43.16 10.16
C LEU A 630 -14.69 42.79 11.63
N ARG A 631 -14.81 41.50 11.99
CA ARG A 631 -14.43 40.99 13.32
C ARG A 631 -12.94 40.62 13.41
N ALA A 632 -12.20 40.64 12.32
CA ALA A 632 -10.78 40.30 12.32
C ALA A 632 -9.97 41.28 13.20
N PRO A 633 -8.76 40.88 13.68
CA PRO A 633 -7.98 41.67 14.63
C PRO A 633 -7.63 43.10 14.20
N TRP A 634 -7.75 43.43 12.91
CA TRP A 634 -7.46 44.75 12.36
C TRP A 634 -8.69 45.69 12.30
N CYS A 635 -9.92 45.15 12.28
CA CYS A 635 -11.16 45.94 12.26
C CYS A 635 -11.82 45.99 13.65
N GLN A 636 -11.78 44.87 14.40
CA GLN A 636 -12.25 44.76 15.78
C GLN A 636 -13.68 45.22 16.05
N LEU A 637 -14.60 45.11 15.08
CA LEU A 637 -16.01 45.40 15.36
C LEU A 637 -16.60 44.40 16.36
N THR A 638 -17.44 44.90 17.26
CA THR A 638 -18.08 44.10 18.29
C THR A 638 -19.34 43.43 17.76
N LEU A 639 -19.76 42.33 18.40
CA LEU A 639 -21.03 41.66 18.09
C LEU A 639 -22.23 42.61 18.23
N GLU A 640 -22.20 43.55 19.17
CA GLU A 640 -23.26 44.55 19.37
C GLU A 640 -23.41 45.46 18.15
N GLN A 641 -22.30 45.89 17.56
CA GLN A 641 -22.29 46.70 16.34
C GLN A 641 -22.83 45.92 15.13
N PHE A 642 -22.51 44.63 15.01
CA PHE A 642 -23.11 43.79 13.96
C PHE A 642 -24.63 43.65 14.11
N VAL A 643 -25.12 43.49 15.34
CA VAL A 643 -26.57 43.40 15.60
C VAL A 643 -27.26 44.71 15.24
N GLU A 644 -26.63 45.86 15.47
CA GLU A 644 -27.17 47.16 15.07
C GLU A 644 -27.25 47.31 13.54
N VAL A 645 -26.20 46.88 12.83
CA VAL A 645 -26.14 46.91 11.37
C VAL A 645 -27.18 45.97 10.76
N ALA A 646 -27.28 44.72 11.24
CA ALA A 646 -28.24 43.73 10.76
C ALA A 646 -29.72 44.11 11.01
N ARG A 647 -30.00 45.06 11.91
CA ARG A 647 -31.36 45.57 12.19
C ARG A 647 -31.79 46.68 11.23
N ARG A 648 -30.90 47.19 10.38
CA ARG A 648 -31.24 48.21 9.39
C ARG A 648 -32.06 47.58 8.27
N SER A 649 -33.02 48.34 7.73
CA SER A 649 -34.00 47.88 6.75
C SER A 649 -33.51 47.86 5.29
N GLU A 650 -32.24 48.20 5.06
CA GLU A 650 -31.63 48.19 3.73
C GLU A 650 -31.09 46.79 3.37
N PRO A 651 -31.11 46.38 2.08
CA PRO A 651 -30.53 45.11 1.67
C PRO A 651 -29.03 45.12 1.91
N SER A 652 -28.60 44.24 2.81
CA SER A 652 -27.24 44.16 3.34
C SER A 652 -26.23 43.54 2.35
N TRP A 653 -24.99 44.08 2.40
CA TRP A 653 -23.73 43.32 2.39
C TRP A 653 -22.88 43.59 3.65
N LEU A 654 -23.61 44.03 4.68
CA LEU A 654 -23.48 43.79 6.10
C LEU A 654 -24.77 44.25 6.78
#